data_AF-A0A961Z814-F1
#
_entry.id   AF-A0A961Z814-F1
#
_cell.length_a   1.000
_cell.length_b   1.000
_cell.length_c   1.000
_cell.angle_alpha   90.00
_cell.angle_beta   90.00
_cell.angle_gamma   90.00
#
_symmetry.space_group_name_H-M   'P 1'
#
loop_
_entity.id
_entity.type
_entity.pdbx_description
1 polymer ?
#
loop_
_entity_poly.entity_id
_entity_poly.type
_entity_poly.pdbx_seq_one_letter_code
_entity_poly.pdbx_strand_id
1 'polypeptide(L)'
;QLNEFEKRLRSTRDQIAKFESELASIDGQIAQLTGRAQTADRLILMAQQSRKSDVPQFDPTNGLRQLERARINFRQNPTKDGLTRIQGLCTTLVGAMTEVPALKAKSRDIDCDPGEASEAAARVFALNVGLQVLAKNCIGGSKLPQSGGADALFMFARGCVQDAGLPSEDTDRLRTKINYLELNRDDKAHRFVVTTNAFSDGNKLAYLALSIAIAIDALVFMSGLFGANAVRSPLSDVPSHKGRSAQQLEAQIDVALGPHAYDTAKHVLGAMHPITPVDGFTAEIALHSDDPHAADIRTVLNAGAAIGAVRQVEGRDRVYRVRSELFEYLSTVAKREFEKDKSHVNLAQLDRTISVALLPDVGPNAELILGYLHPIQEHNGFMSELRLDEVDVLHIRAVRSALNAGAIYERVQRVGNDPRHFYIHSDFFKTLLSIRGRLLMSGSSRTMLPPVQQPDTAPLQGGDLTAAAPAVSSSAVPATRQLTAQKEPADAPAPAEPTAAAPEPATNPLQSGNDDQEDVQFRARCWSRLVGSVGIDAVDASDRLANETFVAACRHAWRALSAPAHNRFGRNTQPLSALLAEYESTFSSQIAREFSALRTKFGEDPSKRRIINEVEDHLPPYEDALKLFPETGVLDQIIDELEKAAADGRFEDDEQILKTELNRLVSELAELDPVRARSWIELQRRLGDIQQRVVPPAQEARAPDNVVAIKDNNDKPRRSAG
;
A
#
# COMPACT_ATOMS: atom_id res chain seq x y z
N GLN A 1 -83.50 -60.72 -10.58
CA GLN A 1 -82.21 -60.23 -10.03
C GLN A 1 -82.36 -58.85 -9.37
N LEU A 2 -82.96 -57.84 -10.00
CA LEU A 2 -83.20 -56.52 -9.38
C LEU A 2 -83.99 -56.56 -8.06
N ASN A 3 -85.08 -57.34 -7.95
CA ASN A 3 -85.86 -57.43 -6.72
C ASN A 3 -85.08 -58.05 -5.53
N GLU A 4 -84.07 -58.88 -5.81
CA GLU A 4 -83.25 -59.49 -4.76
C GLU A 4 -82.20 -58.50 -4.23
N PHE A 5 -81.65 -57.67 -5.12
CA PHE A 5 -80.80 -56.55 -4.72
C PHE A 5 -81.58 -55.48 -3.95
N GLU A 6 -82.82 -55.18 -4.34
CA GLU A 6 -83.67 -54.24 -3.60
C GLU A 6 -84.01 -54.76 -2.20
N LYS A 7 -84.29 -56.07 -2.07
CA LYS A 7 -84.54 -56.70 -0.77
C LYS A 7 -83.30 -56.72 0.14
N ARG A 8 -82.11 -56.94 -0.43
CA ARG A 8 -80.84 -56.81 0.31
C ARG A 8 -80.60 -55.37 0.73
N LEU A 9 -80.82 -54.38 -0.13
CA LEU A 9 -80.68 -52.96 0.20
C LEU A 9 -81.64 -52.53 1.32
N ARG A 10 -82.90 -52.98 1.28
CA ARG A 10 -83.86 -52.74 2.38
C ARG A 10 -83.41 -53.42 3.67
N SER A 11 -82.97 -54.67 3.62
CA SER A 11 -82.43 -55.38 4.80
C SER A 11 -81.20 -54.69 5.38
N THR A 12 -80.28 -54.20 4.55
CA THR A 12 -79.09 -53.47 5.01
C THR A 12 -79.50 -52.11 5.58
N ARG A 13 -80.48 -51.43 4.98
CA ARG A 13 -81.03 -50.17 5.49
C ARG A 13 -81.71 -50.35 6.85
N ASP A 14 -82.45 -51.44 7.03
CA ASP A 14 -83.09 -51.79 8.30
C ASP A 14 -82.04 -52.14 9.37
N GLN A 15 -80.96 -52.83 8.99
CA GLN A 15 -79.82 -53.08 9.89
C GLN A 15 -79.10 -51.80 10.27
N ILE A 16 -78.89 -50.87 9.33
CA ILE A 16 -78.29 -49.55 9.61
C ILE A 16 -79.20 -48.75 10.55
N ALA A 17 -80.50 -48.69 10.29
CA ALA A 17 -81.45 -48.01 11.16
C ALA A 17 -81.49 -48.62 12.56
N LYS A 18 -81.34 -49.95 12.66
CA LYS A 18 -81.25 -50.64 13.95
C LYS A 18 -79.96 -50.28 14.68
N PHE A 19 -78.81 -50.29 14.00
CA PHE A 19 -77.53 -49.86 14.59
C PHE A 19 -77.54 -48.38 14.97
N GLU A 20 -78.19 -47.51 14.20
CA GLU A 20 -78.39 -46.10 14.58
C GLU A 20 -79.22 -45.98 15.85
N SER A 21 -80.27 -46.80 16.03
CA SER A 21 -81.06 -46.81 17.26
C SER A 21 -80.27 -47.35 18.46
N GLU A 22 -79.44 -48.38 18.25
CA GLU A 22 -78.58 -48.95 19.28
C GLU A 22 -77.46 -47.97 19.67
N LEU A 23 -76.88 -47.25 18.70
CA LEU A 23 -75.93 -46.16 18.93
C LEU A 23 -76.59 -44.99 19.67
N ALA A 24 -77.80 -44.58 19.30
CA ALA A 24 -78.53 -43.54 20.02
C ALA A 24 -78.88 -43.96 21.46
N SER A 25 -79.17 -45.25 21.67
CA SER A 25 -79.37 -45.81 23.02
C SER A 25 -78.06 -45.84 23.81
N ILE A 26 -76.94 -46.22 23.18
CA ILE A 26 -75.62 -46.24 23.80
C ILE A 26 -75.18 -44.81 24.13
N ASP A 27 -75.41 -43.83 23.24
CA ASP A 27 -75.15 -42.41 23.50
C ASP A 27 -76.05 -41.87 24.60
N GLY A 28 -77.31 -42.29 24.67
CA GLY A 28 -78.20 -41.99 25.80
C GLY A 28 -77.68 -42.58 27.12
N GLN A 29 -77.15 -43.81 27.10
CA GLN A 29 -76.53 -44.44 28.26
C GLN A 29 -75.20 -43.79 28.62
N ILE A 30 -74.38 -43.37 27.65
CA ILE A 30 -73.14 -42.63 27.86
C ILE A 30 -73.47 -41.24 28.39
N ALA A 31 -74.49 -40.55 27.89
CA ALA A 31 -74.98 -39.28 28.43
C ALA A 31 -75.50 -39.45 29.87
N GLN A 32 -76.16 -40.57 30.18
CA GLN A 32 -76.61 -40.87 31.53
C GLN A 32 -75.44 -41.25 32.46
N LEU A 33 -74.45 -42.00 31.97
CA LEU A 33 -73.26 -42.37 32.72
C LEU A 33 -72.31 -41.20 32.90
N THR A 34 -72.19 -40.31 31.91
CA THR A 34 -71.46 -39.04 32.04
C THR A 34 -72.22 -38.06 32.90
N GLY A 35 -73.56 -38.01 32.84
CA GLY A 35 -74.38 -37.26 33.78
C GLY A 35 -74.20 -37.77 35.21
N ARG A 36 -74.18 -39.10 35.42
CA ARG A 36 -73.87 -39.72 36.71
C ARG A 36 -72.42 -39.53 37.12
N ALA A 37 -71.47 -39.54 36.18
CA ALA A 37 -70.06 -39.31 36.44
C ALA A 37 -69.80 -37.84 36.79
N GLN A 38 -70.46 -36.88 36.12
CA GLN A 38 -70.41 -35.46 36.46
C GLN A 38 -71.14 -35.16 37.76
N THR A 39 -72.22 -35.89 38.06
CA THR A 39 -72.92 -35.79 39.35
C THR A 39 -72.07 -36.43 40.44
N ALA A 40 -71.40 -37.55 40.17
CA ALA A 40 -70.44 -38.18 41.06
C ALA A 40 -69.20 -37.31 41.21
N ASP A 41 -68.73 -36.63 40.18
CA ASP A 41 -67.61 -35.68 40.21
C ASP A 41 -68.02 -34.41 40.92
N ARG A 42 -69.27 -33.94 40.81
CA ARG A 42 -69.80 -32.86 41.63
C ARG A 42 -69.96 -33.30 43.07
N LEU A 43 -70.42 -34.51 43.35
CA LEU A 43 -70.51 -35.06 44.70
C LEU A 43 -69.12 -35.37 45.27
N ILE A 44 -68.15 -35.75 44.45
CA ILE A 44 -66.74 -35.95 44.80
C ILE A 44 -66.08 -34.59 44.95
N LEU A 45 -66.39 -33.58 44.15
CA LEU A 45 -65.90 -32.21 44.32
C LEU A 45 -66.56 -31.54 45.51
N MET A 46 -67.82 -31.82 45.82
CA MET A 46 -68.50 -31.38 47.04
C MET A 46 -68.00 -32.16 48.26
N ALA A 47 -67.71 -33.46 48.13
CA ALA A 47 -67.07 -34.30 49.15
C ALA A 47 -65.58 -33.94 49.31
N GLN A 48 -64.91 -33.52 48.25
CA GLN A 48 -63.54 -33.02 48.24
C GLN A 48 -63.51 -31.58 48.69
N GLN A 49 -64.55 -30.76 48.49
CA GLN A 49 -64.68 -29.41 49.07
C GLN A 49 -65.03 -29.51 50.55
N SER A 50 -65.79 -30.52 50.98
CA SER A 50 -65.99 -30.84 52.41
C SER A 50 -64.82 -31.63 53.03
N ARG A 51 -63.93 -32.24 52.23
CA ARG A 51 -62.61 -32.73 52.67
C ARG A 51 -61.49 -31.69 52.51
N LYS A 52 -61.66 -30.65 51.70
CA LYS A 52 -60.74 -29.51 51.47
C LYS A 52 -61.15 -28.26 52.25
N SER A 53 -62.29 -28.28 52.96
CA SER A 53 -62.39 -27.55 54.21
C SER A 53 -61.44 -28.23 55.18
N ASP A 54 -60.16 -27.87 55.09
CA ASP A 54 -59.11 -28.21 56.05
C ASP A 54 -59.31 -27.43 57.36
N VAL A 55 -60.57 -27.23 57.74
CA VAL A 55 -60.98 -26.97 59.11
C VAL A 55 -61.39 -28.35 59.62
N PRO A 56 -60.49 -29.10 60.27
CA PRO A 56 -60.92 -30.32 60.94
C PRO A 56 -62.08 -29.95 61.84
N GLN A 57 -63.16 -30.73 61.79
CA GLN A 57 -64.20 -30.63 62.81
C GLN A 57 -63.47 -30.78 64.14
N PHE A 58 -63.43 -29.67 64.88
CA PHE A 58 -62.55 -29.50 66.01
C PHE A 58 -62.96 -30.51 67.08
N ASP A 59 -62.15 -31.54 67.28
CA ASP A 59 -62.29 -32.45 68.40
C ASP A 59 -61.59 -31.80 69.59
N PRO A 60 -62.32 -31.29 70.61
CA PRO A 60 -61.75 -30.55 71.72
C PRO A 60 -60.72 -31.38 72.52
N THR A 61 -60.77 -32.71 72.38
CA THR A 61 -59.82 -33.64 73.01
C THR A 61 -58.49 -33.76 72.26
N ASN A 62 -58.49 -33.52 70.94
CA ASN A 62 -57.32 -33.71 70.08
C ASN A 62 -56.83 -32.43 69.39
N GLY A 63 -57.53 -31.29 69.55
CA GLY A 63 -57.20 -30.02 68.89
C GLY A 63 -55.77 -29.54 69.15
N LEU A 64 -55.26 -29.67 70.38
CA LEU A 64 -53.86 -29.33 70.71
C LEU A 64 -52.85 -30.20 69.95
N ARG A 65 -53.10 -31.51 69.84
CA ARG A 65 -52.23 -32.43 69.10
C ARG A 65 -52.26 -32.14 67.59
N GLN A 66 -53.41 -31.72 67.06
CA GLN A 66 -53.52 -31.33 65.65
C GLN A 66 -52.76 -30.03 65.36
N LEU A 67 -52.84 -29.04 66.26
CA LEU A 67 -52.06 -27.81 66.16
C LEU A 67 -50.55 -28.08 66.26
N GLU A 68 -50.11 -28.94 67.18
CA GLU A 68 -48.70 -29.34 67.31
C GLU A 68 -48.18 -30.05 66.05
N ARG A 69 -48.96 -30.98 65.48
CA ARG A 69 -48.60 -31.64 64.21
C ARG A 69 -48.53 -30.66 63.05
N ALA A 70 -49.50 -29.75 62.92
CA ALA A 70 -49.48 -28.71 61.90
C ALA A 70 -48.26 -27.80 62.05
N ARG A 71 -47.90 -27.43 63.27
CA ARG A 71 -46.69 -26.65 63.59
C ARG A 71 -45.40 -27.38 63.23
N ILE A 72 -45.30 -28.68 63.52
CA ILE A 72 -44.13 -29.50 63.14
C ILE A 72 -44.03 -29.62 61.61
N ASN A 73 -45.15 -29.87 60.92
CA ASN A 73 -45.17 -29.97 59.46
C ASN A 73 -44.80 -28.64 58.79
N PHE A 74 -45.27 -27.52 59.32
CA PHE A 74 -44.88 -26.20 58.83
C PHE A 74 -43.40 -25.88 59.08
N ARG A 75 -42.83 -26.34 60.20
CA ARG A 75 -41.38 -26.23 60.45
C ARG A 75 -40.55 -27.03 59.44
N GLN A 76 -41.06 -28.17 58.97
CA GLN A 76 -40.39 -28.99 57.97
C GLN A 76 -40.57 -28.43 56.55
N ASN A 77 -41.77 -27.93 56.23
CA ASN A 77 -42.11 -27.37 54.93
C ASN A 77 -42.91 -26.06 55.09
N PRO A 78 -42.22 -24.90 55.21
CA PRO A 78 -42.89 -23.62 55.38
C PRO A 78 -43.60 -23.25 54.08
N THR A 79 -44.93 -23.33 54.08
CA THR A 79 -45.79 -23.01 52.94
C THR A 79 -46.91 -22.07 53.38
N LYS A 80 -47.39 -21.24 52.45
CA LYS A 80 -48.51 -20.31 52.72
C LYS A 80 -49.74 -21.05 53.26
N ASP A 81 -50.07 -22.19 52.66
CA ASP A 81 -51.21 -23.02 53.06
C ASP A 81 -51.02 -23.65 54.45
N GLY A 82 -49.78 -23.99 54.82
CA GLY A 82 -49.47 -24.48 56.16
C GLY A 82 -49.65 -23.41 57.25
N LEU A 83 -49.29 -22.16 56.97
CA LEU A 83 -49.46 -21.04 57.89
C LEU A 83 -50.93 -20.68 58.09
N THR A 84 -51.71 -20.59 57.00
CA THR A 84 -53.16 -20.32 57.07
C THR A 84 -53.90 -21.43 57.80
N ARG A 85 -53.47 -22.69 57.65
CA ARG A 85 -54.00 -23.82 58.41
C ARG A 85 -53.72 -23.70 59.92
N ILE A 86 -52.50 -23.33 60.32
CA ILE A 86 -52.16 -23.11 61.73
C ILE A 86 -52.99 -21.97 62.33
N GLN A 87 -53.14 -20.86 61.60
CA GLN A 87 -53.97 -19.74 62.01
C GLN A 87 -55.44 -20.16 62.20
N GLY A 88 -56.00 -20.92 61.25
CA GLY A 88 -57.35 -21.47 61.36
C GLY A 88 -57.54 -22.43 62.55
N LEU A 89 -56.54 -23.26 62.86
CA LEU A 89 -56.56 -24.15 64.02
C LEU A 89 -56.42 -23.40 65.35
N CYS A 90 -55.65 -22.32 65.39
CA CYS A 90 -55.49 -21.47 66.58
C CYS A 90 -56.79 -20.71 66.89
N THR A 91 -57.39 -20.05 65.88
CA THR A 91 -58.62 -19.27 66.07
C THR A 91 -59.81 -20.14 66.46
N THR A 92 -59.92 -21.34 65.88
CA THR A 92 -60.96 -22.32 66.28
C THR A 92 -60.77 -22.84 67.71
N LEU A 93 -59.52 -23.09 68.14
CA LEU A 93 -59.22 -23.51 69.50
C LEU A 93 -59.47 -22.41 70.55
N VAL A 94 -59.10 -21.16 70.24
CA VAL A 94 -59.44 -20.00 71.09
C VAL A 94 -60.95 -19.78 71.14
N GLY A 95 -61.65 -19.93 70.01
CA GLY A 95 -63.12 -19.90 69.96
C GLY A 95 -63.74 -20.91 70.92
N ALA A 96 -63.33 -22.18 70.86
CA ALA A 96 -63.81 -23.23 71.76
C ALA A 96 -63.48 -22.97 73.25
N MET A 97 -62.33 -22.34 73.56
CA MET A 97 -61.96 -21.97 74.94
C MET A 97 -62.81 -20.83 75.51
N THR A 98 -63.37 -19.95 74.68
CA THR A 98 -64.25 -18.85 75.14
C THR A 98 -65.64 -19.32 75.56
N GLU A 99 -66.07 -20.50 75.08
CA GLU A 99 -67.35 -21.13 75.46
C GLU A 99 -67.31 -21.71 76.89
N VAL A 100 -66.10 -21.95 77.44
CA VAL A 100 -65.90 -22.45 78.80
C VAL A 100 -65.65 -21.28 79.78
N PRO A 101 -66.55 -20.99 80.75
CA PRO A 101 -66.47 -19.79 81.60
C PRO A 101 -65.16 -19.65 82.41
N ALA A 102 -64.58 -20.77 82.83
CA ALA A 102 -63.33 -20.79 83.62
C ALA A 102 -62.08 -20.44 82.80
N LEU A 103 -62.13 -20.58 81.47
CA LEU A 103 -60.98 -20.39 80.58
C LEU A 103 -61.04 -19.07 79.79
N LYS A 104 -62.20 -18.40 79.80
CA LYS A 104 -62.47 -17.15 79.08
C LYS A 104 -61.51 -16.00 79.43
N ALA A 105 -61.01 -15.93 80.67
CA ALA A 105 -60.02 -14.93 81.06
C ALA A 105 -58.64 -15.23 80.45
N LYS A 106 -58.24 -16.51 80.40
CA LYS A 106 -56.95 -16.96 79.85
C LYS A 106 -56.93 -16.97 78.31
N SER A 107 -58.07 -17.11 77.66
CA SER A 107 -58.16 -17.09 76.20
C SER A 107 -57.95 -15.70 75.59
N ARG A 108 -58.09 -14.63 76.37
CA ARG A 108 -57.85 -13.24 75.92
C ARG A 108 -56.38 -12.90 75.75
N ASP A 109 -55.49 -13.64 76.42
CA ASP A 109 -54.04 -13.44 76.36
C ASP A 109 -53.39 -14.26 75.22
N ILE A 110 -54.17 -15.04 74.47
CA ILE A 110 -53.67 -15.86 73.34
C ILE A 110 -53.93 -15.10 72.04
N ASP A 111 -52.87 -14.55 71.46
CA ASP A 111 -52.92 -13.95 70.13
C ASP A 111 -52.70 -15.02 69.04
N CYS A 112 -53.69 -15.19 68.18
CA CYS A 112 -53.66 -16.10 67.04
C CYS A 112 -53.41 -15.37 65.71
N ASP A 113 -53.17 -14.06 65.72
CA ASP A 113 -52.83 -13.29 64.53
C ASP A 113 -51.33 -13.41 64.22
N PRO A 114 -50.94 -13.99 63.07
CA PRO A 114 -49.54 -14.07 62.68
C PRO A 114 -48.96 -12.75 62.17
N GLY A 115 -49.72 -11.65 62.06
CA GLY A 115 -49.27 -10.26 61.80
C GLY A 115 -47.88 -10.12 61.15
N GLU A 116 -46.88 -9.78 61.96
CA GLU A 116 -45.48 -9.58 61.55
C GLU A 116 -44.83 -10.83 60.92
N ALA A 117 -45.15 -12.03 61.43
CA ALA A 117 -44.64 -13.29 60.90
C ALA A 117 -45.27 -13.62 59.53
N SER A 118 -46.52 -13.24 59.29
CA SER A 118 -47.18 -13.43 57.99
C SER A 118 -46.58 -12.51 56.92
N GLU A 119 -46.23 -11.27 57.28
CA GLU A 119 -45.63 -10.29 56.39
C GLU A 119 -44.17 -10.66 56.05
N ALA A 120 -43.41 -11.10 57.06
CA ALA A 120 -42.06 -11.61 56.85
C ALA A 120 -42.05 -12.90 56.00
N ALA A 121 -42.98 -13.82 56.26
CA ALA A 121 -43.09 -15.07 55.51
C ALA A 121 -43.64 -14.87 54.09
N ALA A 122 -44.47 -13.86 53.85
CA ALA A 122 -45.01 -13.55 52.52
C ALA A 122 -43.92 -13.30 51.49
N ARG A 123 -42.81 -12.65 51.88
CA ARG A 123 -41.65 -12.44 51.01
C ARG A 123 -40.97 -13.75 50.61
N VAL A 124 -40.81 -14.66 51.56
CA VAL A 124 -40.20 -16.00 51.34
C VAL A 124 -41.13 -16.89 50.50
N PHE A 125 -42.44 -16.82 50.72
CA PHE A 125 -43.42 -17.55 49.93
C PHE A 125 -43.52 -17.03 48.49
N ALA A 126 -43.49 -15.71 48.29
CA ALA A 126 -43.44 -15.11 46.96
C ALA A 126 -42.19 -15.56 46.19
N LEU A 127 -41.03 -15.61 46.86
CA LEU A 127 -39.78 -16.09 46.28
C LEU A 127 -39.85 -17.58 45.91
N ASN A 128 -40.38 -18.44 46.79
CA ASN A 128 -40.50 -19.88 46.51
C ASN A 128 -41.45 -20.16 45.34
N VAL A 129 -42.54 -19.40 45.22
CA VAL A 129 -43.43 -19.48 44.05
C VAL A 129 -42.73 -18.96 42.79
N GLY A 130 -42.02 -17.84 42.90
CA GLY A 130 -41.24 -17.26 41.80
C GLY A 130 -40.17 -18.21 41.27
N LEU A 131 -39.45 -18.91 42.14
CA LEU A 131 -38.45 -19.91 41.74
C LEU A 131 -39.06 -21.07 40.93
N GLN A 132 -40.28 -21.52 41.25
CA GLN A 132 -40.96 -22.57 40.48
C GLN A 132 -41.39 -22.07 39.10
N VAL A 133 -41.89 -20.82 39.01
CA VAL A 133 -42.29 -20.21 37.73
C VAL A 133 -41.06 -19.95 36.86
N LEU A 134 -40.00 -19.40 37.45
CA LEU A 134 -38.72 -19.16 36.79
C LEU A 134 -38.10 -20.46 36.25
N ALA A 135 -38.10 -21.54 37.05
CA ALA A 135 -37.59 -22.84 36.61
C ALA A 135 -38.40 -23.42 35.43
N LYS A 136 -39.71 -23.17 35.38
CA LYS A 136 -40.59 -23.65 34.31
C LYS A 136 -40.44 -22.85 33.01
N ASN A 137 -40.29 -21.52 33.13
CA ASN A 137 -40.40 -20.60 32.01
C ASN A 137 -39.04 -20.12 31.47
N CYS A 138 -38.03 -19.99 32.34
CA CYS A 138 -36.81 -19.24 32.06
C CYS A 138 -35.53 -20.07 32.10
N ILE A 139 -35.53 -21.22 32.79
CA ILE A 139 -34.35 -22.08 32.89
C ILE A 139 -34.34 -23.10 31.73
N GLY A 140 -33.26 -23.09 30.95
CA GLY A 140 -33.01 -24.02 29.85
C GLY A 140 -32.99 -23.35 28.47
N GLY A 141 -31.93 -23.61 27.70
CA GLY A 141 -31.68 -22.96 26.41
C GLY A 141 -32.77 -23.18 25.35
N SER A 142 -33.61 -24.21 25.50
CA SER A 142 -34.77 -24.46 24.64
C SER A 142 -35.93 -23.46 24.84
N LYS A 143 -35.91 -22.67 25.92
CA LYS A 143 -36.91 -21.63 26.22
C LYS A 143 -36.54 -20.26 25.64
N LEU A 144 -35.30 -20.11 25.15
CA LEU A 144 -34.86 -18.88 24.51
C LEU A 144 -35.59 -18.70 23.16
N PRO A 145 -36.10 -17.50 22.87
CA PRO A 145 -36.71 -17.22 21.58
C PRO A 145 -35.67 -17.37 20.46
N GLN A 146 -35.96 -18.25 19.49
CA GLN A 146 -35.07 -18.51 18.35
C GLN A 146 -35.30 -17.56 17.17
N SER A 147 -36.38 -16.77 17.20
CA SER A 147 -36.77 -15.83 16.17
C SER A 147 -37.14 -14.47 16.78
N GLY A 148 -36.80 -13.37 16.12
CA GLY A 148 -37.13 -12.01 16.57
C GLY A 148 -35.96 -11.15 17.08
N GLY A 149 -34.71 -11.57 16.85
CA GLY A 149 -33.53 -10.76 17.12
C GLY A 149 -33.33 -10.41 18.60
N ALA A 150 -32.71 -9.25 18.87
CA ALA A 150 -32.40 -8.80 20.23
C ALA A 150 -33.65 -8.39 21.03
N ASP A 151 -34.67 -7.82 20.38
CA ASP A 151 -35.90 -7.36 21.05
C ASP A 151 -36.67 -8.51 21.71
N ALA A 152 -36.78 -9.66 21.02
CA ALA A 152 -37.41 -10.84 21.58
C ALA A 152 -36.67 -11.37 22.82
N LEU A 153 -35.33 -11.27 22.83
CA LEU A 153 -34.50 -11.66 23.97
C LEU A 153 -34.66 -10.69 25.16
N PHE A 154 -34.78 -9.39 24.90
CA PHE A 154 -35.01 -8.40 25.97
C PHE A 154 -36.40 -8.52 26.57
N MET A 155 -37.44 -8.77 25.76
CA MET A 155 -38.80 -9.04 26.24
C MET A 155 -38.85 -10.33 27.08
N PHE A 156 -38.15 -11.38 26.64
CA PHE A 156 -38.00 -12.60 27.41
C PHE A 156 -37.28 -12.35 28.76
N ALA A 157 -36.18 -11.60 28.74
CA ALA A 157 -35.44 -11.25 29.95
C ALA A 157 -36.28 -10.45 30.96
N ARG A 158 -37.08 -9.47 30.49
CA ARG A 158 -38.03 -8.72 31.34
C ARG A 158 -39.07 -9.63 31.99
N GLY A 159 -39.63 -10.57 31.22
CA GLY A 159 -40.56 -11.58 31.73
C GLY A 159 -39.93 -12.45 32.82
N CYS A 160 -38.70 -12.90 32.61
CA CYS A 160 -37.99 -13.73 33.60
C CYS A 160 -37.64 -12.98 34.89
N VAL A 161 -37.27 -11.70 34.81
CA VAL A 161 -37.02 -10.88 36.01
C VAL A 161 -38.32 -10.64 36.79
N GLN A 162 -39.45 -10.51 36.09
CA GLN A 162 -40.77 -10.37 36.74
C GLN A 162 -41.25 -11.68 37.37
N ASP A 163 -40.99 -12.82 36.73
CA ASP A 163 -41.37 -14.15 37.22
C ASP A 163 -40.51 -14.64 38.40
N ALA A 164 -39.32 -14.04 38.62
CA ALA A 164 -38.37 -14.45 39.66
C ALA A 164 -38.86 -14.18 41.11
N GLY A 165 -39.87 -13.32 41.30
CA GLY A 165 -40.40 -13.00 42.64
C GLY A 165 -39.42 -12.28 43.56
N LEU A 166 -38.45 -11.55 42.99
CA LEU A 166 -37.43 -10.79 43.71
C LEU A 166 -38.02 -9.55 44.40
N PRO A 167 -37.33 -9.00 45.42
CA PRO A 167 -37.65 -7.67 45.95
C PRO A 167 -37.68 -6.61 44.85
N SER A 168 -38.48 -5.56 45.04
CA SER A 168 -38.65 -4.48 44.07
C SER A 168 -37.32 -3.79 43.73
N GLU A 169 -36.46 -3.58 44.73
CA GLU A 169 -35.14 -2.95 44.55
C GLU A 169 -34.23 -3.73 43.59
N ASP A 170 -34.15 -5.05 43.77
CA ASP A 170 -33.34 -5.93 42.91
C ASP A 170 -33.93 -6.04 41.49
N THR A 171 -35.26 -6.08 41.41
CA THR A 171 -36.02 -6.10 40.15
C THR A 171 -35.74 -4.83 39.34
N ASP A 172 -35.75 -3.67 39.99
CA ASP A 172 -35.51 -2.38 39.35
C ASP A 172 -34.05 -2.23 38.91
N ARG A 173 -33.10 -2.72 39.71
CA ARG A 173 -31.67 -2.75 39.33
C ARG A 173 -31.44 -3.59 38.07
N LEU A 174 -32.06 -4.76 37.99
CA LEU A 174 -31.96 -5.64 36.82
C LEU A 174 -32.69 -5.06 35.60
N ARG A 175 -33.86 -4.47 35.78
CA ARG A 175 -34.58 -3.75 34.71
C ARG A 175 -33.77 -2.58 34.15
N THR A 176 -33.12 -1.81 35.02
CA THR A 176 -32.26 -0.69 34.61
C THR A 176 -31.10 -1.19 33.74
N LYS A 177 -30.46 -2.31 34.10
CA LYS A 177 -29.42 -2.95 33.28
C LYS A 177 -29.95 -3.43 31.93
N ILE A 178 -31.14 -4.04 31.90
CA ILE A 178 -31.77 -4.51 30.65
C ILE A 178 -32.09 -3.31 29.74
N ASN A 179 -32.66 -2.24 30.27
CA ASN A 179 -32.98 -1.02 29.51
C ASN A 179 -31.71 -0.34 28.96
N TYR A 180 -30.62 -0.32 29.74
CA TYR A 180 -29.34 0.20 29.27
C TYR A 180 -28.77 -0.63 28.10
N LEU A 181 -28.85 -1.96 28.18
CA LEU A 181 -28.43 -2.86 27.11
C LEU A 181 -29.30 -2.72 25.85
N GLU A 182 -30.59 -2.44 26.01
CA GLU A 182 -31.52 -2.14 24.89
C GLU A 182 -31.13 -0.83 24.21
N LEU A 183 -30.89 0.25 24.98
CA LEU A 183 -30.48 1.55 24.42
C LEU A 183 -29.15 1.51 23.65
N ASN A 184 -28.19 0.74 24.14
CA ASN A 184 -26.86 0.66 23.52
C ASN A 184 -26.79 -0.25 22.29
N ARG A 185 -27.83 -1.06 22.07
CA ARG A 185 -27.86 -2.07 21.01
C ARG A 185 -29.05 -1.89 20.06
N ASP A 186 -29.88 -0.87 20.25
CA ASP A 186 -30.98 -0.58 19.35
C ASP A 186 -30.44 -0.24 17.96
N ASP A 187 -30.64 -1.16 17.00
CA ASP A 187 -30.29 -0.99 15.60
C ASP A 187 -31.06 0.17 14.92
N LYS A 188 -32.04 0.77 15.62
CA LYS A 188 -32.78 1.98 15.19
C LYS A 188 -32.23 3.27 15.81
N ALA A 189 -31.30 3.21 16.76
CA ALA A 189 -30.66 4.41 17.29
C ALA A 189 -29.82 5.08 16.19
N HIS A 190 -29.94 6.41 16.07
CA HIS A 190 -29.18 7.16 15.09
C HIS A 190 -27.69 6.90 15.29
N ARG A 191 -26.93 6.61 14.22
CA ARG A 191 -25.49 6.25 14.30
C ARG A 191 -24.67 7.19 15.19
N PHE A 192 -25.03 8.46 15.22
CA PHE A 192 -24.43 9.49 16.07
C PHE A 192 -24.56 9.20 17.58
N VAL A 193 -25.72 8.74 18.03
CA VAL A 193 -25.98 8.40 19.44
C VAL A 193 -25.20 7.15 19.82
N VAL A 194 -25.16 6.14 18.94
CA VAL A 194 -24.38 4.91 19.14
C VAL A 194 -22.89 5.23 19.26
N THR A 195 -22.34 6.08 18.39
CA THR A 195 -20.93 6.51 18.50
C THR A 195 -20.67 7.33 19.76
N THR A 196 -21.57 8.25 20.12
CA THR A 196 -21.41 9.10 21.31
C THR A 196 -21.47 8.28 22.60
N ASN A 197 -22.39 7.32 22.68
CA ASN A 197 -22.47 6.40 23.81
C ASN A 197 -21.25 5.47 23.86
N ALA A 198 -20.75 5.00 22.71
CA ALA A 198 -19.53 4.20 22.67
C ALA A 198 -18.29 4.96 23.20
N PHE A 199 -18.22 6.28 22.99
CA PHE A 199 -17.21 7.13 23.63
C PHE A 199 -17.44 7.30 25.13
N SER A 200 -18.68 7.55 25.55
CA SER A 200 -19.04 7.65 26.98
C SER A 200 -18.78 6.36 27.75
N ASP A 201 -18.92 5.21 27.10
CA ASP A 201 -18.70 3.87 27.67
C ASP A 201 -17.20 3.49 27.72
N GLY A 202 -16.30 4.37 27.26
CA GLY A 202 -14.86 4.12 27.32
C GLY A 202 -14.38 3.05 26.35
N ASN A 203 -15.11 2.77 25.26
CA ASN A 203 -14.75 1.72 24.33
C ASN A 203 -13.47 2.09 23.56
N LYS A 204 -12.39 1.33 23.78
CA LYS A 204 -11.08 1.54 23.14
C LYS A 204 -11.16 1.55 21.61
N LEU A 205 -12.07 0.77 21.02
CA LEU A 205 -12.24 0.72 19.57
C LEU A 205 -12.82 2.02 19.00
N ALA A 206 -13.70 2.71 19.75
CA ALA A 206 -14.25 3.99 19.34
C ALA A 206 -13.16 5.08 19.31
N TYR A 207 -12.29 5.11 20.33
CA TYR A 207 -11.14 6.02 20.39
C TYR A 207 -10.11 5.73 19.29
N LEU A 208 -9.86 4.46 18.99
CA LEU A 208 -8.98 4.08 17.89
C LEU A 208 -9.54 4.56 16.54
N ALA A 209 -10.82 4.35 16.29
CA ALA A 209 -11.48 4.85 15.08
C ALA A 209 -11.41 6.38 14.95
N LEU A 210 -11.61 7.13 16.05
CA LEU A 210 -11.46 8.58 16.09
C LEU A 210 -10.03 9.02 15.76
N SER A 211 -9.04 8.34 16.33
CA SER A 211 -7.62 8.66 16.09
C SER A 211 -7.21 8.47 14.62
N ILE A 212 -7.68 7.40 13.98
CA ILE A 212 -7.45 7.14 12.56
C ILE A 212 -8.14 8.20 11.70
N ALA A 213 -9.38 8.58 12.03
CA ALA A 213 -10.11 9.62 11.29
C ALA A 213 -9.35 10.96 11.32
N ILE A 214 -8.89 11.38 12.50
CA ILE A 214 -8.08 12.61 12.64
C ILE A 214 -6.76 12.48 11.86
N ALA A 215 -6.11 11.31 11.91
CA ALA A 215 -4.86 11.08 11.18
C ALA A 215 -5.06 11.18 9.65
N ILE A 216 -6.14 10.58 9.11
CA ILE A 216 -6.47 10.68 7.68
C ILE A 216 -6.77 12.12 7.29
N ASP A 217 -7.61 12.82 8.06
CA ASP A 217 -7.95 14.21 7.76
C ASP A 217 -6.71 15.12 7.82
N ALA A 218 -5.80 14.88 8.78
CA ALA A 218 -4.52 15.59 8.86
C ALA A 218 -3.59 15.28 7.67
N LEU A 219 -3.53 14.03 7.21
CA LEU A 219 -2.78 13.64 6.03
C LEU A 219 -3.35 14.28 4.75
N VAL A 220 -4.69 14.29 4.61
CA VAL A 220 -5.35 14.95 3.49
C VAL A 220 -5.06 16.45 3.53
N PHE A 221 -5.18 17.10 4.69
CA PHE A 221 -4.86 18.51 4.85
C PHE A 221 -3.39 18.82 4.51
N MET A 222 -2.45 18.03 5.03
CA MET A 222 -1.02 18.19 4.73
C MET A 222 -0.72 17.95 3.25
N SER A 223 -1.33 16.93 2.63
CA SER A 223 -1.19 16.67 1.20
C SER A 223 -1.74 17.83 0.35
N GLY A 224 -2.83 18.46 0.79
CA GLY A 224 -3.37 19.66 0.16
C GLY A 224 -2.43 20.86 0.30
N LEU A 225 -1.85 21.06 1.49
CA LEU A 225 -0.92 22.16 1.77
C LEU A 225 0.38 22.04 0.94
N PHE A 226 0.98 20.85 0.90
CA PHE A 226 2.19 20.61 0.12
C PHE A 226 1.91 20.54 -1.39
N GLY A 227 0.78 19.97 -1.79
CA GLY A 227 0.36 19.93 -3.19
C GLY A 227 0.13 21.33 -3.78
N ALA A 228 -0.45 22.25 -3.01
CA ALA A 228 -0.64 23.63 -3.45
C ALA A 228 0.67 24.41 -3.63
N ASN A 229 1.71 24.10 -2.84
CA ASN A 229 3.03 24.72 -2.97
C ASN A 229 3.90 24.09 -4.09
N ALA A 230 3.65 22.85 -4.49
CA ALA A 230 4.39 22.19 -5.56
C ALA A 230 4.01 22.67 -6.97
N VAL A 231 2.82 23.27 -7.13
CA VAL A 231 2.32 23.80 -8.41
C VAL A 231 2.32 25.33 -8.40
N ARG A 232 3.47 25.92 -8.07
CA ARG A 232 3.65 27.36 -8.23
C ARG A 232 4.12 27.63 -9.66
N SER A 233 3.37 28.44 -10.40
CA SER A 233 3.80 28.88 -11.73
C SER A 233 5.12 29.64 -11.65
N PRO A 234 6.12 29.32 -12.48
CA PRO A 234 7.38 30.08 -12.52
C PRO A 234 7.13 31.55 -12.88
N LEU A 235 6.04 31.86 -13.61
CA LEU A 235 5.66 33.23 -13.92
C LEU A 235 5.24 34.04 -12.68
N SER A 236 4.91 33.40 -11.55
CA SER A 236 4.59 34.09 -10.30
C SER A 236 5.78 34.82 -9.69
N ASP A 237 7.01 34.47 -10.06
CA ASP A 237 8.23 35.09 -9.52
C ASP A 237 8.70 36.28 -10.38
N VAL A 238 8.00 36.58 -11.48
CA VAL A 238 8.27 37.77 -12.29
C VAL A 238 7.91 39.04 -11.48
N PRO A 239 8.86 39.96 -11.27
CA PRO A 239 8.59 41.20 -10.56
C PRO A 239 7.65 42.07 -11.40
N SER A 240 6.40 42.16 -10.97
CA SER A 240 5.36 42.93 -11.64
C SER A 240 4.77 43.98 -10.71
N HIS A 241 4.56 45.19 -11.21
CA HIS A 241 3.87 46.26 -10.49
C HIS A 241 2.34 46.06 -10.44
N LYS A 242 1.80 45.08 -11.17
CA LYS A 242 0.37 44.74 -11.19
C LYS A 242 0.16 43.41 -10.47
N GLY A 243 -0.61 43.43 -9.39
CA GLY A 243 -1.00 42.20 -8.68
C GLY A 243 -1.87 41.31 -9.56
N ARG A 244 -1.30 40.24 -10.11
CA ARG A 244 -2.01 39.24 -10.91
C ARG A 244 -1.79 37.86 -10.30
N SER A 245 -2.81 37.02 -10.34
CA SER A 245 -2.67 35.62 -9.92
C SER A 245 -1.83 34.83 -10.93
N ALA A 246 -1.17 33.76 -10.47
CA ALA A 246 -0.40 32.86 -11.32
C ALA A 246 -1.21 32.35 -12.53
N GLN A 247 -2.46 31.91 -12.30
CA GLN A 247 -3.36 31.44 -13.36
C GLN A 247 -3.65 32.51 -14.43
N GLN A 248 -3.75 33.78 -14.03
CA GLN A 248 -3.95 34.88 -14.98
C GLN A 248 -2.70 35.17 -15.82
N LEU A 249 -1.51 34.99 -15.26
CA LEU A 249 -0.25 35.15 -15.98
C LEU A 249 -0.06 34.03 -17.02
N GLU A 250 -0.34 32.80 -16.62
CA GLU A 250 -0.31 31.62 -17.50
C GLU A 250 -1.32 31.76 -18.64
N ALA A 251 -2.58 32.08 -18.32
CA ALA A 251 -3.63 32.26 -19.32
C ALA A 251 -3.28 33.33 -20.36
N GLN A 252 -2.57 34.39 -19.97
CA GLN A 252 -2.14 35.42 -20.91
C GLN A 252 -1.10 34.92 -21.92
N ILE A 253 -0.16 34.07 -21.47
CA ILE A 253 0.83 33.45 -22.36
C ILE A 253 0.18 32.34 -23.20
N ASP A 254 -0.71 31.54 -22.62
CA ASP A 254 -1.39 30.45 -23.32
C ASP A 254 -2.27 30.96 -24.47
N VAL A 255 -2.96 32.09 -24.28
CA VAL A 255 -3.70 32.76 -25.37
C VAL A 255 -2.76 33.23 -26.48
N ALA A 256 -1.55 33.68 -26.14
CA ALA A 256 -0.56 34.13 -27.11
C ALA A 256 0.13 32.98 -27.87
N LEU A 257 0.20 31.79 -27.27
CA LEU A 257 0.73 30.58 -27.92
C LEU A 257 -0.20 30.05 -29.04
N GLY A 258 -1.49 30.39 -28.97
CA GLY A 258 -2.46 30.08 -30.02
C GLY A 258 -2.81 28.60 -30.15
N PRO A 259 -3.39 28.17 -31.28
CA PRO A 259 -3.87 26.80 -31.47
C PRO A 259 -2.75 25.75 -31.56
N HIS A 260 -1.52 26.17 -31.88
CA HIS A 260 -0.34 25.30 -32.01
C HIS A 260 0.69 25.60 -30.91
N ALA A 261 0.28 25.44 -29.66
CA ALA A 261 1.09 25.85 -28.51
C ALA A 261 2.46 25.17 -28.44
N TYR A 262 2.56 23.88 -28.80
CA TYR A 262 3.83 23.16 -28.86
C TYR A 262 4.81 23.80 -29.86
N ASP A 263 4.35 24.01 -31.11
CA ASP A 263 5.18 24.55 -32.17
C ASP A 263 5.58 25.99 -31.85
N THR A 264 4.64 26.85 -31.48
CA THR A 264 4.93 28.25 -31.13
C THR A 264 5.93 28.34 -29.97
N ALA A 265 5.75 27.54 -28.90
CA ALA A 265 6.68 27.52 -27.77
C ALA A 265 8.09 27.07 -28.22
N LYS A 266 8.18 26.05 -29.08
CA LYS A 266 9.45 25.57 -29.63
C LYS A 266 10.16 26.60 -30.52
N HIS A 267 9.42 27.35 -31.35
CA HIS A 267 9.98 28.43 -32.16
C HIS A 267 10.51 29.56 -31.28
N VAL A 268 9.75 29.96 -30.24
CA VAL A 268 10.19 31.00 -29.30
C VAL A 268 11.44 30.56 -28.53
N LEU A 269 11.47 29.33 -28.01
CA LEU A 269 12.64 28.77 -27.33
C LEU A 269 13.85 28.63 -28.26
N GLY A 270 13.65 28.24 -29.51
CA GLY A 270 14.71 28.12 -30.52
C GLY A 270 15.29 29.46 -30.98
N ALA A 271 14.51 30.55 -30.88
CA ALA A 271 14.97 31.90 -31.19
C ALA A 271 15.74 32.57 -30.04
N MET A 272 15.73 31.99 -28.83
CA MET A 272 16.44 32.51 -27.66
C MET A 272 17.94 32.24 -27.72
N HIS A 273 18.74 33.29 -27.62
CA HIS A 273 20.19 33.24 -27.52
C HIS A 273 20.60 33.58 -26.09
N PRO A 274 21.42 32.76 -25.43
CA PRO A 274 21.83 33.02 -24.05
C PRO A 274 22.72 34.27 -23.98
N ILE A 275 22.47 35.11 -22.97
CA ILE A 275 23.27 36.30 -22.65
C ILE A 275 23.77 36.25 -21.21
N THR A 276 24.76 37.08 -20.87
CA THR A 276 25.17 37.27 -19.48
C THR A 276 23.98 37.79 -18.66
N PRO A 277 23.61 37.16 -17.53
CA PRO A 277 22.43 37.55 -16.77
C PRO A 277 22.51 38.98 -16.24
N VAL A 278 21.53 39.82 -16.58
CA VAL A 278 21.40 41.20 -16.07
C VAL A 278 19.95 41.45 -15.67
N ASP A 279 19.69 41.90 -14.44
CA ASP A 279 18.35 42.17 -13.90
C ASP A 279 17.34 41.01 -14.07
N GLY A 280 17.81 39.76 -14.02
CA GLY A 280 17.01 38.55 -14.22
C GLY A 280 16.74 38.18 -15.68
N PHE A 281 17.24 38.95 -16.66
CA PHE A 281 17.19 38.61 -18.08
C PHE A 281 18.37 37.72 -18.45
N THR A 282 18.09 36.56 -19.05
CA THR A 282 19.08 35.51 -19.35
C THR A 282 19.19 35.19 -20.83
N ALA A 283 18.23 35.61 -21.64
CA ALA A 283 18.25 35.37 -23.08
C ALA A 283 17.90 36.63 -23.87
N GLU A 284 18.35 36.69 -25.13
CA GLU A 284 17.94 37.67 -26.13
C GLU A 284 17.34 36.99 -27.36
N ILE A 285 16.38 37.65 -28.00
CA ILE A 285 15.77 37.23 -29.25
C ILE A 285 15.89 38.38 -30.23
N ALA A 286 16.53 38.12 -31.36
CA ALA A 286 16.59 39.02 -32.50
C ALA A 286 15.59 38.55 -33.57
N LEU A 287 14.51 39.31 -33.75
CA LEU A 287 13.48 39.00 -34.74
C LEU A 287 13.88 39.54 -36.12
N HIS A 288 14.07 38.63 -37.07
CA HIS A 288 14.35 38.95 -38.47
C HIS A 288 13.03 39.08 -39.26
N SER A 289 13.00 39.93 -40.30
CA SER A 289 11.82 40.03 -41.19
C SER A 289 11.57 38.77 -42.00
N ASP A 290 12.62 37.97 -42.18
CA ASP A 290 12.65 36.86 -43.12
C ASP A 290 12.24 35.53 -42.45
N ASP A 291 11.99 35.55 -41.14
CA ASP A 291 11.52 34.41 -40.37
C ASP A 291 10.00 34.22 -40.56
N PRO A 292 9.55 33.08 -41.13
CA PRO A 292 8.13 32.78 -41.33
C PRO A 292 7.30 32.79 -40.04
N HIS A 293 7.92 32.54 -38.88
CA HIS A 293 7.26 32.45 -37.57
C HIS A 293 7.39 33.73 -36.73
N ALA A 294 7.95 34.81 -37.30
CA ALA A 294 8.18 36.06 -36.59
C ALA A 294 6.91 36.69 -36.00
N ALA A 295 5.75 36.49 -36.65
CA ALA A 295 4.47 37.01 -36.16
C ALA A 295 4.00 36.31 -34.87
N ASP A 296 4.13 34.99 -34.82
CA ASP A 296 3.73 34.18 -33.67
C ASP A 296 4.69 34.44 -32.50
N ILE A 297 6.00 34.47 -32.77
CA ILE A 297 7.01 34.81 -31.77
C ILE A 297 6.76 36.21 -31.20
N ARG A 298 6.49 37.20 -32.06
CA ARG A 298 6.18 38.58 -31.61
C ARG A 298 4.93 38.62 -30.72
N THR A 299 3.91 37.81 -31.00
CA THR A 299 2.70 37.74 -30.18
C THR A 299 3.00 37.25 -28.77
N VAL A 300 3.82 36.20 -28.63
CA VAL A 300 4.29 35.69 -27.33
C VAL A 300 5.18 36.71 -26.63
N LEU A 301 6.08 37.39 -27.34
CA LEU A 301 6.94 38.43 -26.75
C LEU A 301 6.15 39.65 -26.28
N ASN A 302 5.09 40.04 -26.98
CA ASN A 302 4.18 41.10 -26.55
C ASN A 302 3.41 40.70 -25.28
N ALA A 303 2.95 39.46 -25.19
CA ALA A 303 2.32 38.93 -23.98
C ALA A 303 3.31 38.87 -22.80
N GLY A 304 4.55 38.42 -23.07
CA GLY A 304 5.67 38.42 -22.12
C GLY A 304 6.03 39.82 -21.64
N ALA A 305 6.00 40.82 -22.52
CA ALA A 305 6.25 42.22 -22.16
C ALA A 305 5.13 42.78 -21.27
N ALA A 306 3.87 42.40 -21.53
CA ALA A 306 2.73 42.82 -20.73
C ALA A 306 2.75 42.28 -19.28
N ILE A 307 3.42 41.15 -19.03
CA ILE A 307 3.63 40.59 -17.69
C ILE A 307 4.97 41.00 -17.05
N GLY A 308 5.85 41.69 -17.80
CA GLY A 308 7.16 42.13 -17.33
C GLY A 308 8.29 41.11 -17.51
N ALA A 309 8.02 39.97 -18.17
CA ALA A 309 9.00 38.92 -18.42
C ALA A 309 9.88 39.17 -19.68
N VAL A 310 9.50 40.14 -20.52
CA VAL A 310 10.23 40.53 -21.73
C VAL A 310 10.44 42.04 -21.76
N ARG A 311 11.62 42.48 -22.19
CA ARG A 311 11.95 43.90 -22.37
C ARG A 311 12.56 44.12 -23.74
N GLN A 312 12.06 45.10 -24.49
CA GLN A 312 12.71 45.51 -25.74
C GLN A 312 14.00 46.27 -25.42
N VAL A 313 15.07 46.01 -26.16
CA VAL A 313 16.35 46.72 -25.99
C VAL A 313 16.24 48.11 -26.60
N GLU A 314 16.47 49.14 -25.79
CA GLU A 314 16.48 50.53 -26.26
C GLU A 314 17.55 50.74 -27.33
N GLY A 315 17.19 51.39 -28.44
CA GLY A 315 18.10 51.67 -29.55
C GLY A 315 18.33 50.52 -30.54
N ARG A 316 17.77 49.32 -30.30
CA ARG A 316 17.78 48.21 -31.27
C ARG A 316 16.35 47.77 -31.58
N ASP A 317 15.88 48.09 -32.79
CA ASP A 317 14.58 47.60 -33.23
C ASP A 317 14.61 46.06 -33.34
N ARG A 318 13.51 45.41 -32.93
CA ARG A 318 13.32 43.95 -33.01
C ARG A 318 14.23 43.06 -32.15
N VAL A 319 14.95 43.64 -31.18
CA VAL A 319 15.72 42.86 -30.19
C VAL A 319 15.02 42.90 -28.83
N TYR A 320 14.75 41.71 -28.28
CA TYR A 320 14.02 41.53 -27.03
C TYR A 320 14.87 40.74 -26.04
N ARG A 321 14.92 41.17 -24.78
CA ARG A 321 15.50 40.42 -23.66
C ARG A 321 14.41 39.67 -22.93
N VAL A 322 14.67 38.41 -22.62
CA VAL A 322 13.74 37.47 -21.97
C VAL A 322 14.31 37.04 -20.62
N ARG A 323 13.44 36.98 -19.61
CA ARG A 323 13.79 36.48 -18.28
C ARG A 323 13.71 34.96 -18.19
N SER A 324 14.42 34.38 -17.21
CA SER A 324 14.45 32.94 -16.97
C SER A 324 13.07 32.35 -16.68
N GLU A 325 12.19 33.08 -16.02
CA GLU A 325 10.87 32.55 -15.62
C GLU A 325 9.98 32.26 -16.85
N LEU A 326 10.07 33.06 -17.91
CA LEU A 326 9.35 32.81 -19.16
C LEU A 326 9.94 31.62 -19.92
N PHE A 327 11.27 31.46 -19.89
CA PHE A 327 11.93 30.29 -20.48
C PHE A 327 11.49 28.99 -19.78
N GLU A 328 11.46 28.98 -18.45
CA GLU A 328 11.01 27.84 -17.64
C GLU A 328 9.54 27.50 -17.91
N TYR A 329 8.68 28.51 -17.97
CA TYR A 329 7.27 28.34 -18.31
C TYR A 329 7.08 27.73 -19.70
N LEU A 330 7.68 28.34 -20.73
CA LEU A 330 7.57 27.87 -22.11
C LEU A 330 8.13 26.45 -22.29
N SER A 331 9.21 26.11 -21.58
CA SER A 331 9.78 24.76 -21.58
C SER A 331 8.81 23.73 -20.97
N THR A 332 8.13 24.11 -19.89
CA THR A 332 7.11 23.27 -19.23
C THR A 332 5.90 23.06 -20.13
N VAL A 333 5.41 24.12 -20.78
CA VAL A 333 4.31 24.04 -21.74
C VAL A 333 4.69 23.19 -22.95
N ALA A 334 5.88 23.39 -23.51
CA ALA A 334 6.37 22.59 -24.63
C ALA A 334 6.45 21.10 -24.28
N LYS A 335 6.94 20.75 -23.09
CA LYS A 335 6.96 19.36 -22.62
C LYS A 335 5.56 18.78 -22.44
N ARG A 336 4.65 19.52 -21.78
CA ARG A 336 3.28 19.09 -21.52
C ARG A 336 2.50 18.82 -22.80
N GLU A 337 2.58 19.74 -23.77
CA GLU A 337 1.88 19.58 -25.06
C GLU A 337 2.54 18.51 -25.95
N PHE A 338 3.85 18.30 -25.84
CA PHE A 338 4.55 17.21 -26.53
C PHE A 338 4.11 15.82 -26.04
N GLU A 339 3.96 15.64 -24.73
CA GLU A 339 3.53 14.37 -24.13
C GLU A 339 2.03 14.08 -24.38
N LYS A 340 1.24 15.11 -24.64
CA LYS A 340 -0.21 15.00 -24.87
C LYS A 340 -0.56 14.37 -26.21
N ASP A 341 0.22 14.64 -27.26
CA ASP A 341 -0.02 14.08 -28.59
C ASP A 341 1.11 13.14 -29.04
N LYS A 342 0.78 11.85 -29.19
CA LYS A 342 1.70 10.83 -29.70
C LYS A 342 2.21 11.12 -31.11
N SER A 343 1.48 11.92 -31.90
CA SER A 343 1.89 12.32 -33.25
C SER A 343 3.19 13.13 -33.23
N HIS A 344 3.36 14.03 -32.24
CA HIS A 344 4.57 14.84 -32.08
C HIS A 344 5.78 13.98 -31.71
N VAL A 345 5.59 12.95 -30.88
CA VAL A 345 6.65 12.01 -30.51
C VAL A 345 7.14 11.24 -31.74
N ASN A 346 6.20 10.70 -32.53
CA ASN A 346 6.53 9.96 -33.74
C ASN A 346 7.21 10.84 -34.80
N LEU A 347 6.73 12.08 -34.97
CA LEU A 347 7.31 13.04 -35.92
C LEU A 347 8.72 13.48 -35.49
N ALA A 348 8.97 13.67 -34.18
CA ALA A 348 10.30 14.00 -33.67
C ALA A 348 11.29 12.83 -33.84
N GLN A 349 10.84 11.59 -33.63
CA GLN A 349 11.65 10.40 -33.88
C GLN A 349 11.96 10.24 -35.38
N LEU A 350 10.98 10.50 -36.24
CA LEU A 350 11.14 10.53 -37.70
C LEU A 350 12.16 11.59 -38.11
N ASP A 351 12.04 12.83 -37.63
CA ASP A 351 12.98 13.93 -37.91
C ASP A 351 14.42 13.56 -37.52
N ARG A 352 14.62 12.98 -36.33
CA ARG A 352 15.94 12.54 -35.86
C ARG A 352 16.52 11.43 -36.73
N THR A 353 15.71 10.44 -37.09
CA THR A 353 16.15 9.28 -37.88
C THR A 353 16.51 9.70 -39.32
N ILE A 354 15.68 10.55 -39.92
CA ILE A 354 15.95 11.12 -41.25
C ILE A 354 17.20 11.99 -41.21
N SER A 355 17.35 12.86 -40.21
CA SER A 355 18.55 13.70 -40.08
C SER A 355 19.84 12.88 -40.02
N VAL A 356 19.85 11.75 -39.30
CA VAL A 356 20.98 10.81 -39.27
C VAL A 356 21.20 10.13 -40.62
N ALA A 357 20.11 9.75 -41.30
CA ALA A 357 20.16 9.09 -42.61
C ALA A 357 20.69 10.01 -43.74
N LEU A 358 20.57 11.32 -43.56
CA LEU A 358 21.01 12.35 -44.51
C LEU A 358 22.46 12.84 -44.29
N LEU A 359 23.18 12.31 -43.29
CA LEU A 359 24.61 12.64 -43.08
C LEU A 359 25.46 12.20 -44.29
N PRO A 360 26.55 12.92 -44.62
CA PRO A 360 27.16 14.03 -43.86
C PRO A 360 26.47 15.40 -44.04
N ASP A 361 25.89 15.67 -45.22
CA ASP A 361 25.35 17.00 -45.57
C ASP A 361 23.81 17.01 -45.54
N VAL A 362 23.25 17.20 -44.34
CA VAL A 362 21.80 17.03 -44.08
C VAL A 362 20.93 17.94 -44.95
N GLY A 363 21.32 19.21 -45.13
CA GLY A 363 20.52 20.21 -45.86
C GLY A 363 20.50 20.00 -47.36
N PRO A 364 21.67 20.00 -48.02
CA PRO A 364 21.76 19.72 -49.45
C PRO A 364 21.10 18.39 -49.81
N ASN A 365 21.27 17.35 -48.99
CA ASN A 365 20.63 16.06 -49.23
C ASN A 365 19.11 16.12 -49.06
N ALA A 366 18.58 16.88 -48.09
CA ALA A 366 17.14 17.08 -47.94
C ALA A 366 16.52 17.84 -49.13
N GLU A 367 17.18 18.90 -49.60
CA GLU A 367 16.74 19.69 -50.76
C GLU A 367 16.77 18.86 -52.05
N LEU A 368 17.84 18.09 -52.23
CA LEU A 368 18.00 17.16 -53.35
C LEU A 368 16.87 16.12 -53.37
N ILE A 369 16.55 15.50 -52.22
CA ILE A 369 15.46 14.52 -52.16
C ILE A 369 14.13 15.17 -52.52
N LEU A 370 13.84 16.37 -51.97
CA LEU A 370 12.64 17.13 -52.31
C LEU A 370 12.53 17.40 -53.82
N GLY A 371 13.65 17.58 -54.52
CA GLY A 371 13.70 17.76 -55.97
C GLY A 371 13.31 16.53 -56.80
N TYR A 372 13.38 15.32 -56.22
CA TYR A 372 12.99 14.06 -56.87
C TYR A 372 11.57 13.60 -56.50
N LEU A 373 10.81 14.40 -55.75
CA LEU A 373 9.44 14.07 -55.35
C LEU A 373 8.44 14.61 -56.37
N HIS A 374 7.66 13.70 -56.95
CA HIS A 374 6.57 14.06 -57.86
C HIS A 374 5.25 14.08 -57.10
N PRO A 375 4.41 15.12 -57.24
CA PRO A 375 3.11 15.17 -56.56
C PRO A 375 2.14 14.16 -57.18
N ILE A 376 1.33 13.51 -56.33
CA ILE A 376 0.24 12.61 -56.72
C ILE A 376 -1.06 13.06 -56.06
N GLN A 377 -2.20 12.51 -56.50
CA GLN A 377 -3.46 12.69 -55.78
C GLN A 377 -3.35 12.05 -54.39
N GLU A 378 -3.73 12.79 -53.36
CA GLU A 378 -3.59 12.35 -51.98
C GLU A 378 -4.46 11.10 -51.73
N HIS A 379 -3.83 10.02 -51.27
CA HIS A 379 -4.53 8.82 -50.85
C HIS A 379 -3.91 8.27 -49.57
N ASN A 380 -4.72 8.12 -48.52
CA ASN A 380 -4.29 7.64 -47.19
C ASN A 380 -3.08 8.42 -46.62
N GLY A 381 -3.00 9.73 -46.87
CA GLY A 381 -1.91 10.60 -46.39
C GLY A 381 -0.63 10.56 -47.22
N PHE A 382 -0.56 9.74 -48.28
CA PHE A 382 0.51 9.75 -49.28
C PHE A 382 0.23 10.81 -50.34
N MET A 383 1.19 11.71 -50.55
CA MET A 383 1.03 12.90 -51.40
C MET A 383 2.07 13.01 -52.52
N SER A 384 3.15 12.23 -52.45
CA SER A 384 4.19 12.24 -53.46
C SER A 384 4.63 10.83 -53.83
N GLU A 385 5.17 10.67 -55.03
CA GLU A 385 5.87 9.47 -55.46
C GLU A 385 7.33 9.78 -55.79
N LEU A 386 8.18 8.76 -55.63
CA LEU A 386 9.60 8.80 -56.01
C LEU A 386 9.96 7.51 -56.74
N ARG A 387 10.62 7.66 -57.89
CA ARG A 387 11.16 6.56 -58.70
C ARG A 387 12.68 6.58 -58.65
N LEU A 388 13.27 5.51 -58.16
CA LEU A 388 14.74 5.39 -58.05
C LEU A 388 15.44 5.38 -59.42
N ASP A 389 14.72 5.11 -60.51
CA ASP A 389 15.26 5.14 -61.88
C ASP A 389 15.52 6.57 -62.39
N GLU A 390 14.87 7.56 -61.80
CA GLU A 390 15.01 8.98 -62.18
C GLU A 390 16.06 9.71 -61.31
N VAL A 391 16.61 9.02 -60.31
CA VAL A 391 17.62 9.55 -59.39
C VAL A 391 19.01 9.33 -59.95
N ASP A 392 19.84 10.37 -59.96
CA ASP A 392 21.24 10.27 -60.40
C ASP A 392 22.03 9.27 -59.52
N VAL A 393 22.95 8.53 -60.13
CA VAL A 393 23.78 7.49 -59.49
C VAL A 393 24.51 8.01 -58.25
N LEU A 394 24.93 9.28 -58.26
CA LEU A 394 25.57 9.96 -57.14
C LEU A 394 24.63 10.16 -55.94
N HIS A 395 23.34 10.31 -56.21
CA HIS A 395 22.29 10.69 -55.25
C HIS A 395 21.53 9.49 -54.67
N ILE A 396 21.55 8.35 -55.38
CA ILE A 396 20.81 7.12 -55.02
C ILE A 396 21.10 6.67 -53.58
N ARG A 397 22.35 6.79 -53.10
CA ARG A 397 22.71 6.34 -51.75
C ARG A 397 22.01 7.16 -50.67
N ALA A 398 22.03 8.49 -50.78
CA ALA A 398 21.38 9.39 -49.83
C ALA A 398 19.86 9.24 -49.87
N VAL A 399 19.28 9.18 -51.07
CA VAL A 399 17.84 8.97 -51.28
C VAL A 399 17.40 7.62 -50.67
N ARG A 400 18.10 6.52 -50.95
CA ARG A 400 17.76 5.19 -50.39
C ARG A 400 17.89 5.15 -48.87
N SER A 401 18.92 5.78 -48.32
CA SER A 401 19.11 5.91 -46.87
C SER A 401 17.92 6.61 -46.21
N ALA A 402 17.49 7.75 -46.77
CA ALA A 402 16.35 8.51 -46.28
C ALA A 402 15.02 7.76 -46.45
N LEU A 403 14.79 7.06 -47.58
CA LEU A 403 13.59 6.27 -47.80
C LEU A 403 13.50 5.08 -46.84
N ASN A 404 14.62 4.41 -46.56
CA ASN A 404 14.68 3.35 -45.56
C ASN A 404 14.36 3.89 -44.16
N ALA A 405 14.88 5.07 -43.81
CA ALA A 405 14.56 5.74 -42.54
C ALA A 405 13.06 6.10 -42.44
N GLY A 406 12.45 6.58 -43.53
CA GLY A 406 11.02 6.85 -43.59
C GLY A 406 10.13 5.60 -43.54
N ALA A 407 10.62 4.48 -44.09
CA ALA A 407 9.90 3.21 -44.08
C ALA A 407 9.78 2.59 -42.67
N ILE A 408 10.74 2.85 -41.77
CA ILE A 408 10.68 2.42 -40.35
C ILE A 408 9.41 2.92 -39.66
N TYR A 409 8.92 4.10 -40.05
CA TYR A 409 7.74 4.75 -39.45
C TYR A 409 6.49 4.67 -40.35
N GLU A 410 6.49 3.78 -41.34
CA GLU A 410 5.39 3.61 -42.31
C GLU A 410 5.06 4.89 -43.11
N ARG A 411 6.01 5.84 -43.19
CA ARG A 411 5.84 7.12 -43.94
C ARG A 411 6.37 7.05 -45.36
N VAL A 412 6.94 5.92 -45.73
CA VAL A 412 7.36 5.58 -47.08
C VAL A 412 6.88 4.15 -47.36
N GLN A 413 6.12 3.98 -48.44
CA GLN A 413 5.57 2.68 -48.84
C GLN A 413 6.03 2.34 -50.26
N ARG A 414 6.26 1.05 -50.55
CA ARG A 414 6.58 0.60 -51.91
C ARG A 414 5.30 0.45 -52.73
N VAL A 415 5.36 0.84 -54.01
CA VAL A 415 4.23 0.73 -54.93
C VAL A 415 4.17 -0.68 -55.51
N GLY A 416 3.21 -1.49 -55.04
CA GLY A 416 3.01 -2.85 -55.54
C GLY A 416 4.26 -3.72 -55.42
N ASN A 417 4.60 -4.42 -56.52
CA ASN A 417 5.79 -5.29 -56.61
C ASN A 417 7.01 -4.60 -57.21
N ASP A 418 6.95 -3.30 -57.52
CA ASP A 418 8.09 -2.59 -58.08
C ASP A 418 9.10 -2.19 -56.98
N PRO A 419 10.33 -2.73 -56.97
CA PRO A 419 11.32 -2.40 -55.95
C PRO A 419 11.88 -0.98 -56.08
N ARG A 420 11.56 -0.24 -57.15
CA ARG A 420 12.13 1.09 -57.46
C ARG A 420 11.13 2.22 -57.33
N HIS A 421 9.87 1.95 -57.01
CA HIS A 421 8.81 2.96 -56.91
C HIS A 421 8.27 3.05 -55.48
N PHE A 422 8.24 4.27 -54.93
CA PHE A 422 7.83 4.55 -53.56
C PHE A 422 6.75 5.64 -53.48
N TYR A 423 5.75 5.46 -52.63
CA TYR A 423 4.84 6.49 -52.15
C TYR A 423 5.36 7.12 -50.86
N ILE A 424 5.21 8.44 -50.77
CA ILE A 424 5.76 9.26 -49.69
C ILE A 424 4.63 10.00 -48.98
N HIS A 425 4.58 9.80 -47.66
CA HIS A 425 3.58 10.37 -46.78
C HIS A 425 3.84 11.86 -46.52
N SER A 426 2.77 12.62 -46.27
CA SER A 426 2.83 14.06 -45.98
C SER A 426 3.76 14.41 -44.81
N ASP A 427 3.76 13.61 -43.75
CA ASP A 427 4.69 13.79 -42.62
C ASP A 427 6.17 13.66 -43.01
N PHE A 428 6.55 12.72 -43.89
CA PHE A 428 7.93 12.61 -44.39
C PHE A 428 8.30 13.85 -45.20
N PHE A 429 7.40 14.31 -46.07
CA PHE A 429 7.57 15.54 -46.83
C PHE A 429 7.73 16.78 -45.91
N LYS A 430 6.87 16.92 -44.89
CA LYS A 430 6.94 18.00 -43.89
C LYS A 430 8.27 17.97 -43.12
N THR A 431 8.77 16.79 -42.75
CA THR A 431 10.07 16.67 -42.06
C THR A 431 11.23 17.15 -42.94
N LEU A 432 11.27 16.76 -44.22
CA LEU A 432 12.30 17.24 -45.15
C LEU A 432 12.24 18.77 -45.34
N LEU A 433 11.02 19.33 -45.43
CA LEU A 433 10.83 20.79 -45.49
C LEU A 433 11.30 21.49 -44.20
N SER A 434 11.01 20.91 -43.04
CA SER A 434 11.46 21.46 -41.75
C SER A 434 12.98 21.43 -41.61
N ILE A 435 13.63 20.34 -42.04
CA ILE A 435 15.09 20.22 -42.10
C ILE A 435 15.69 21.30 -43.01
N ARG A 436 15.14 21.47 -44.22
CA ARG A 436 15.54 22.54 -45.15
C ARG A 436 15.38 23.92 -44.52
N GLY A 437 14.23 24.20 -43.90
CA GLY A 437 13.92 25.48 -43.26
C GLY A 437 14.89 25.85 -42.15
N ARG A 438 15.20 24.91 -41.25
CA ARG A 438 16.18 25.13 -40.16
C ARG A 438 17.56 25.51 -40.70
N LEU A 439 17.98 24.87 -41.81
CA LEU A 439 19.31 25.09 -42.37
C LEU A 439 19.42 26.41 -43.12
N LEU A 440 18.37 26.83 -43.85
CA LEU A 440 18.30 28.17 -44.45
C LEU A 440 18.38 29.27 -43.39
N MET A 441 17.74 29.09 -42.24
CA MET A 441 17.81 30.05 -41.13
C MET A 441 19.17 30.06 -40.42
N SER A 442 19.84 28.90 -40.30
CA SER A 442 21.20 28.83 -39.76
C SER A 442 22.29 29.34 -40.73
N GLY A 443 22.01 29.29 -42.05
CA GLY A 443 22.93 29.70 -43.12
C GLY A 443 22.98 31.22 -43.37
N SER A 444 21.96 31.98 -42.96
CA SER A 444 21.93 33.45 -43.07
C SER A 444 22.96 34.18 -42.20
N SER A 445 23.76 33.48 -41.39
CA SER A 445 24.87 34.09 -40.64
C SER A 445 26.21 34.14 -41.39
N ARG A 446 26.29 33.81 -42.69
CA ARG A 446 27.56 33.93 -43.44
C ARG A 446 27.40 34.54 -44.84
N THR A 447 27.21 35.85 -44.85
CA THR A 447 27.92 36.71 -45.80
C THR A 447 28.76 37.67 -44.97
N MET A 448 30.05 37.36 -44.80
CA MET A 448 31.02 38.36 -44.37
C MET A 448 31.12 39.38 -45.50
N LEU A 449 30.32 40.45 -45.41
CA LEU A 449 30.66 41.71 -46.05
C LEU A 449 31.95 42.23 -45.40
N PRO A 450 32.93 42.74 -46.16
CA PRO A 450 34.10 43.37 -45.57
C PRO A 450 33.63 44.57 -44.73
N PRO A 451 34.15 44.78 -43.51
CA PRO A 451 33.72 45.90 -42.71
C PRO A 451 34.15 47.20 -43.38
N VAL A 452 33.18 48.08 -43.61
CA VAL A 452 33.39 49.49 -43.89
C VAL A 452 34.20 50.06 -42.71
N GLN A 453 35.40 50.56 -43.01
CA GLN A 453 36.28 51.23 -42.07
C GLN A 453 35.61 52.51 -41.55
N GLN A 454 35.37 52.59 -40.24
CA GLN A 454 35.45 53.85 -39.50
C GLN A 454 36.23 53.63 -38.19
N PRO A 455 36.97 54.66 -37.73
CA PRO A 455 38.13 54.50 -36.87
C PRO A 455 37.77 54.52 -35.38
N ASP A 456 38.76 54.15 -34.58
CA ASP A 456 38.82 54.19 -33.12
C ASP A 456 38.22 53.00 -32.36
N THR A 457 39.00 51.93 -32.29
CA THR A 457 39.40 51.29 -31.02
C THR A 457 40.50 50.26 -31.30
N ALA A 458 41.60 50.38 -30.58
CA ALA A 458 42.80 49.57 -30.77
C ALA A 458 42.53 48.07 -30.53
N PRO A 459 43.05 47.16 -31.39
CA PRO A 459 42.90 45.73 -31.17
C PRO A 459 43.82 45.29 -30.02
N LEU A 460 43.23 44.65 -29.00
CA LEU A 460 43.97 43.88 -28.00
C LEU A 460 44.71 42.74 -28.69
N GLN A 461 46.03 42.88 -28.69
CA GLN A 461 47.02 41.96 -29.24
C GLN A 461 46.97 40.63 -28.47
N GLY A 462 46.70 39.54 -29.20
CA GLY A 462 46.83 38.18 -28.69
C GLY A 462 48.26 37.91 -28.25
N GLY A 463 48.42 37.36 -27.05
CA GLY A 463 49.71 37.07 -26.44
C GLY A 463 50.54 36.08 -27.26
N ASP A 464 51.80 36.45 -27.46
CA ASP A 464 52.84 35.72 -28.17
C ASP A 464 53.35 34.55 -27.30
N LEU A 465 53.39 33.33 -27.84
CA LEU A 465 53.75 32.10 -27.10
C LEU A 465 55.27 31.88 -26.94
N THR A 466 56.09 32.92 -27.06
CA THR A 466 57.56 32.82 -26.96
C THR A 466 58.24 33.86 -26.06
N ALA A 467 57.52 34.56 -25.19
CA ALA A 467 58.15 35.49 -24.24
C ALA A 467 58.48 34.81 -22.90
N ALA A 468 59.77 34.69 -22.60
CA ALA A 468 60.30 34.21 -21.32
C ALA A 468 59.93 35.18 -20.19
N ALA A 469 59.29 34.67 -19.13
CA ALA A 469 59.01 35.40 -17.90
C ALA A 469 60.08 35.12 -16.82
N PRO A 470 60.44 36.12 -15.99
CA PRO A 470 61.49 36.00 -14.99
C PRO A 470 61.04 35.22 -13.76
N ALA A 471 61.99 34.52 -13.16
CA ALA A 471 61.81 33.65 -12.00
C ALA A 471 61.51 34.44 -10.70
N VAL A 472 60.50 34.00 -9.95
CA VAL A 472 60.43 34.14 -8.48
C VAL A 472 59.88 32.84 -7.88
N SER A 473 60.48 32.47 -6.76
CA SER A 473 60.59 31.16 -6.11
C SER A 473 59.40 30.67 -5.27
N SER A 474 59.31 29.33 -5.17
CA SER A 474 58.78 28.50 -4.05
C SER A 474 57.33 28.75 -3.60
N SER A 475 56.43 27.77 -3.48
CA SER A 475 56.61 26.46 -2.85
C SER A 475 55.38 25.56 -3.10
N ALA A 476 55.64 24.26 -3.15
CA ALA A 476 54.76 23.11 -2.84
C ALA A 476 53.53 22.78 -3.71
N VAL A 477 53.67 21.63 -4.40
CA VAL A 477 52.64 20.78 -5.05
C VAL A 477 52.13 19.73 -4.01
N PRO A 478 51.01 18.98 -4.21
CA PRO A 478 50.89 17.86 -5.19
C PRO A 478 49.53 17.86 -5.96
N ALA A 479 49.44 17.77 -7.28
CA ALA A 479 49.70 16.64 -8.21
C ALA A 479 48.80 15.41 -8.02
N THR A 480 47.65 15.42 -8.71
CA THR A 480 46.87 14.23 -9.09
C THR A 480 47.41 13.65 -10.40
N ARG A 481 47.47 12.32 -10.38
CA ARG A 481 47.99 11.34 -11.35
C ARG A 481 47.12 11.27 -12.62
N GLN A 482 47.73 11.33 -13.81
CA GLN A 482 47.12 10.86 -15.06
C GLN A 482 48.02 9.84 -15.75
N LEU A 483 47.37 8.75 -16.19
CA LEU A 483 47.92 7.64 -16.94
C LEU A 483 48.35 8.06 -18.34
N THR A 484 49.49 7.55 -18.82
CA THR A 484 49.70 7.35 -20.25
C THR A 484 50.21 5.94 -20.50
N ALA A 485 49.49 5.25 -21.37
CA ALA A 485 49.86 3.99 -21.99
C ALA A 485 50.96 4.26 -23.03
N GLN A 486 52.02 3.46 -23.03
CA GLN A 486 52.97 3.39 -24.12
C GLN A 486 52.93 2.01 -24.77
N LYS A 487 53.00 2.08 -26.09
CA LYS A 487 52.80 1.07 -27.12
C LYS A 487 54.18 0.56 -27.54
N GLU A 488 54.41 -0.75 -27.47
CA GLU A 488 55.58 -1.42 -28.06
C GLU A 488 55.18 -2.24 -29.30
N PRO A 489 56.05 -2.35 -30.32
CA PRO A 489 55.73 -2.96 -31.61
C PRO A 489 56.06 -4.46 -31.68
N ALA A 490 55.38 -5.11 -32.63
CA ALA A 490 55.49 -6.51 -32.98
C ALA A 490 56.70 -6.82 -33.87
N ASP A 491 57.29 -8.00 -33.68
CA ASP A 491 57.68 -8.90 -34.78
C ASP A 491 57.73 -10.34 -34.26
N ALA A 492 57.09 -11.25 -34.99
CA ALA A 492 57.09 -12.70 -34.78
C ALA A 492 57.81 -13.38 -35.96
N PRO A 493 58.23 -14.65 -35.83
CA PRO A 493 57.33 -15.71 -36.30
C PRO A 493 57.33 -17.00 -35.46
N ALA A 494 56.18 -17.70 -35.48
CA ALA A 494 55.91 -19.01 -34.87
C ALA A 494 56.21 -20.17 -35.88
N PRO A 495 55.84 -21.47 -35.66
CA PRO A 495 55.32 -22.17 -34.47
C PRO A 495 55.92 -23.60 -34.22
N ALA A 496 55.76 -24.14 -33.00
CA ALA A 496 55.63 -25.59 -32.75
C ALA A 496 55.00 -25.87 -31.37
N GLU A 497 53.89 -26.61 -31.34
CA GLU A 497 53.28 -27.27 -30.16
C GLU A 497 53.76 -28.74 -30.07
N PRO A 498 53.31 -29.58 -29.12
CA PRO A 498 53.26 -29.46 -27.65
C PRO A 498 53.83 -30.72 -26.94
N THR A 499 54.26 -30.67 -25.67
CA THR A 499 54.28 -31.89 -24.84
C THR A 499 54.19 -31.61 -23.33
N ALA A 500 53.37 -32.42 -22.67
CA ALA A 500 53.07 -32.47 -21.24
C ALA A 500 54.22 -33.03 -20.40
N ALA A 501 54.36 -32.56 -19.15
CA ALA A 501 54.69 -33.37 -17.95
C ALA A 501 54.71 -32.51 -16.67
N ALA A 502 54.03 -33.00 -15.63
CA ALA A 502 54.25 -32.69 -14.21
C ALA A 502 54.86 -33.95 -13.54
N PRO A 503 55.23 -33.98 -12.24
CA PRO A 503 55.96 -33.03 -11.39
C PRO A 503 57.14 -33.66 -10.55
N GLU A 504 57.91 -32.80 -9.86
CA GLU A 504 58.73 -33.02 -8.62
C GLU A 504 60.04 -33.89 -8.65
N PRO A 505 60.98 -33.83 -7.65
CA PRO A 505 61.06 -33.06 -6.38
C PRO A 505 62.42 -32.37 -6.00
N ALA A 506 62.31 -31.52 -4.97
CA ALA A 506 63.23 -30.96 -3.96
C ALA A 506 64.75 -31.29 -3.85
N THR A 507 65.53 -30.23 -3.54
CA THR A 507 66.66 -30.18 -2.55
C THR A 507 66.95 -28.71 -2.22
N ASN A 508 67.27 -28.21 -1.02
CA ASN A 508 67.00 -28.54 0.39
C ASN A 508 67.30 -27.22 1.18
N PRO A 509 66.78 -27.08 2.41
CA PRO A 509 66.64 -25.84 3.18
C PRO A 509 67.83 -25.58 4.12
N LEU A 510 67.91 -24.38 4.70
CA LEU A 510 68.31 -24.08 6.10
C LEU A 510 68.68 -22.58 6.24
N GLN A 511 67.66 -21.73 6.35
CA GLN A 511 67.65 -20.41 7.02
C GLN A 511 66.25 -19.80 6.88
N SER A 512 65.23 -20.46 7.42
CA SER A 512 63.83 -19.97 7.40
C SER A 512 63.04 -20.60 8.54
N GLY A 513 63.56 -20.44 9.77
CA GLY A 513 62.90 -20.95 10.98
C GLY A 513 62.26 -19.85 11.81
N ASN A 514 62.86 -18.67 11.83
CA ASN A 514 62.39 -17.53 12.62
C ASN A 514 61.62 -16.51 11.77
N ASP A 515 62.05 -16.24 10.54
CA ASP A 515 61.40 -15.25 9.66
C ASP A 515 59.95 -15.66 9.33
N ASP A 516 59.69 -16.95 9.09
CA ASP A 516 58.32 -17.45 8.85
C ASP A 516 57.42 -17.32 10.09
N GLN A 517 57.96 -17.47 11.30
CA GLN A 517 57.19 -17.29 12.54
C GLN A 517 56.96 -15.82 12.86
N GLU A 518 57.96 -14.96 12.64
CA GLU A 518 57.83 -13.51 12.82
C GLU A 518 56.87 -12.92 11.80
N ASP A 519 56.88 -13.38 10.55
CA ASP A 519 55.96 -12.96 9.49
C ASP A 519 54.53 -13.42 9.76
N VAL A 520 54.33 -14.65 10.24
CA VAL A 520 53.00 -15.15 10.66
C VAL A 520 52.48 -14.36 11.86
N GLN A 521 53.32 -14.07 12.85
CA GLN A 521 52.93 -13.22 13.98
C GLN A 521 52.64 -11.79 13.57
N PHE A 522 53.41 -11.24 12.62
CA PHE A 522 53.21 -9.89 12.10
C PHE A 522 51.89 -9.81 11.32
N ARG A 523 51.60 -10.81 10.48
CA ARG A 523 50.31 -10.95 9.77
C ARG A 523 49.13 -10.99 10.76
N ALA A 524 49.23 -11.79 11.82
CA ALA A 524 48.21 -11.86 12.85
C ALA A 524 48.01 -10.52 13.60
N ARG A 525 49.10 -9.79 13.88
CA ARG A 525 49.03 -8.44 14.49
C ARG A 525 48.39 -7.42 13.55
N CYS A 526 48.72 -7.46 12.25
CA CYS A 526 48.10 -6.61 11.23
C CYS A 526 46.60 -6.87 11.14
N TRP A 527 46.21 -8.15 11.09
CA TRP A 527 44.80 -8.57 11.07
C TRP A 527 44.05 -8.12 12.33
N SER A 528 44.62 -8.37 13.51
CA SER A 528 44.02 -7.98 14.79
C SER A 528 43.79 -6.48 14.89
N ARG A 529 44.76 -5.67 14.42
CA ARG A 529 44.63 -4.21 14.41
C ARG A 529 43.58 -3.72 13.42
N LEU A 530 43.46 -4.37 12.26
CA LEU A 530 42.46 -4.03 11.25
C LEU A 530 41.04 -4.34 11.75
N VAL A 531 40.81 -5.55 12.25
CA VAL A 531 39.52 -5.99 12.77
C VAL A 531 39.13 -5.18 14.02
N GLY A 532 40.10 -4.90 14.89
CA GLY A 532 39.91 -4.05 16.07
C GLY A 532 39.55 -2.59 15.74
N SER A 533 39.92 -2.08 14.56
CA SER A 533 39.56 -0.71 14.14
C SER A 533 38.07 -0.54 13.83
N VAL A 534 37.40 -1.64 13.50
CA VAL A 534 35.94 -1.71 13.27
C VAL A 534 35.21 -2.15 14.57
N GLY A 535 35.93 -2.31 15.68
CA GLY A 535 35.35 -2.70 16.96
C GLY A 535 35.11 -4.20 17.14
N ILE A 536 35.66 -5.05 16.28
CA ILE A 536 35.51 -6.50 16.35
C ILE A 536 36.74 -7.11 17.04
N ASP A 537 36.56 -8.15 17.86
CA ASP A 537 37.69 -8.89 18.42
C ASP A 537 38.34 -9.82 17.38
N ALA A 538 39.66 -9.88 17.38
CA ALA A 538 40.43 -10.59 16.37
C ALA A 538 40.25 -12.11 16.43
N VAL A 539 40.04 -12.66 17.63
CA VAL A 539 39.85 -14.10 17.84
C VAL A 539 38.47 -14.51 17.35
N ASP A 540 37.44 -13.76 17.75
CA ASP A 540 36.06 -13.98 17.31
C ASP A 540 35.92 -13.84 15.78
N ALA A 541 36.62 -12.89 15.16
CA ALA A 541 36.64 -12.76 13.71
C ALA A 541 37.29 -13.95 13.03
N SER A 542 38.42 -14.45 13.54
CA SER A 542 39.08 -15.60 12.95
C SER A 542 38.24 -16.88 13.04
N ASP A 543 37.58 -17.10 14.18
CA ASP A 543 36.74 -18.28 14.42
C ASP A 543 35.46 -18.26 13.56
N ARG A 544 34.83 -17.08 13.42
CA ARG A 544 33.61 -16.92 12.60
C ARG A 544 33.90 -16.96 11.10
N LEU A 545 34.99 -16.33 10.65
CA LEU A 545 35.38 -16.30 9.23
C LEU A 545 35.98 -17.63 8.74
N ALA A 546 36.44 -18.50 9.64
CA ALA A 546 36.86 -19.85 9.30
C ALA A 546 35.72 -20.71 8.71
N ASN A 547 34.45 -20.33 8.95
CA ASN A 547 33.29 -21.03 8.42
C ASN A 547 32.83 -20.42 7.09
N GLU A 548 33.16 -21.06 5.96
CA GLU A 548 32.79 -20.59 4.62
C GLU A 548 31.28 -20.42 4.41
N THR A 549 30.45 -21.27 5.05
CA THR A 549 28.98 -21.18 4.93
C THR A 549 28.42 -19.95 5.63
N PHE A 550 29.04 -19.53 6.74
CA PHE A 550 28.70 -18.30 7.44
C PHE A 550 29.08 -17.08 6.59
N VAL A 551 30.30 -17.06 6.05
CA VAL A 551 30.77 -15.96 5.18
C VAL A 551 29.88 -15.81 3.94
N ALA A 552 29.51 -16.91 3.31
CA ALA A 552 28.60 -16.89 2.15
C ALA A 552 27.22 -16.35 2.53
N ALA A 553 26.65 -16.77 3.65
CA ALA A 553 25.33 -16.34 4.10
C ALA A 553 25.30 -14.84 4.48
N CYS A 554 26.31 -14.33 5.19
CA CYS A 554 26.44 -12.90 5.49
C CYS A 554 26.58 -12.08 4.21
N ARG A 555 27.41 -12.54 3.26
CA ARG A 555 27.56 -11.88 1.95
C ARG A 555 26.23 -11.80 1.19
N HIS A 556 25.45 -12.87 1.20
CA HIS A 556 24.12 -12.87 0.58
C HIS A 556 23.13 -11.95 1.30
N ALA A 557 23.16 -11.92 2.64
CA ALA A 557 22.33 -11.03 3.43
C ALA A 557 22.65 -9.55 3.17
N TRP A 558 23.94 -9.18 3.14
CA TRP A 558 24.38 -7.82 2.83
C TRP A 558 23.92 -7.38 1.44
N ARG A 559 24.06 -8.27 0.44
CA ARG A 559 23.60 -8.00 -0.93
C ARG A 559 22.09 -7.88 -1.05
N ALA A 560 21.35 -8.66 -0.27
CA ALA A 560 19.89 -8.57 -0.23
C ALA A 560 19.44 -7.22 0.39
N LEU A 561 20.09 -6.79 1.48
CA LEU A 561 19.82 -5.51 2.14
C LEU A 561 20.20 -4.30 1.27
N SER A 562 21.34 -4.36 0.58
CA SER A 562 21.82 -3.31 -0.33
C SER A 562 21.19 -3.36 -1.74
N ALA A 563 20.29 -4.31 -2.01
CA ALA A 563 19.68 -4.47 -3.32
C ALA A 563 18.75 -3.28 -3.66
N PRO A 564 18.74 -2.80 -4.93
CA PRO A 564 17.91 -1.68 -5.38
C PRO A 564 16.40 -1.88 -5.21
N ALA A 565 15.94 -3.12 -5.00
CA ALA A 565 14.53 -3.41 -4.71
C ALA A 565 14.08 -2.80 -3.37
N HIS A 566 14.98 -2.69 -2.39
CA HIS A 566 14.75 -2.02 -1.11
C HIS A 566 14.88 -0.48 -1.22
N ASN A 567 15.31 0.07 -2.37
CA ASN A 567 15.30 1.53 -2.62
C ASN A 567 13.90 2.09 -2.90
N ARG A 568 12.86 1.25 -2.89
CA ARG A 568 11.46 1.67 -3.07
C ARG A 568 10.70 1.87 -1.76
N PHE A 569 11.29 1.55 -0.61
CA PHE A 569 10.72 1.89 0.68
C PHE A 569 10.83 3.41 0.91
N GLY A 570 9.69 4.08 0.92
CA GLY A 570 9.50 5.48 1.33
C GLY A 570 10.08 6.56 0.42
N ARG A 571 9.22 7.32 -0.28
CA ARG A 571 9.63 8.58 -0.97
C ARG A 571 10.11 9.68 -0.03
N ASN A 572 10.00 9.51 1.30
CA ASN A 572 10.16 10.59 2.29
C ASN A 572 11.02 10.24 3.52
N THR A 573 11.66 9.08 3.58
CA THR A 573 12.74 8.78 4.55
C THR A 573 14.08 9.12 3.91
N GLN A 574 15.12 9.43 4.70
CA GLN A 574 16.49 9.23 4.21
C GLN A 574 16.50 7.79 3.70
N PRO A 575 16.75 7.55 2.40
CA PRO A 575 16.51 6.23 1.86
C PRO A 575 17.42 5.27 2.63
N LEU A 576 16.94 4.10 3.04
CA LEU A 576 17.75 3.09 3.75
C LEU A 576 19.11 2.87 3.03
N SER A 577 19.11 3.02 1.71
CA SER A 577 20.31 3.07 0.88
C SER A 577 21.32 4.19 1.20
N ALA A 578 20.88 5.39 1.59
CA ALA A 578 21.75 6.46 2.05
C ALA A 578 22.40 6.11 3.39
N LEU A 579 21.65 5.51 4.34
CA LEU A 579 22.22 5.05 5.62
C LEU A 579 23.23 3.91 5.40
N LEU A 580 22.85 2.91 4.59
CA LEU A 580 23.75 1.81 4.23
C LEU A 580 24.99 2.31 3.46
N ALA A 581 24.83 3.28 2.55
CA ALA A 581 25.94 3.88 1.81
C ALA A 581 26.85 4.74 2.71
N GLU A 582 26.28 5.46 3.68
CA GLU A 582 27.04 6.22 4.67
C GLU A 582 27.83 5.29 5.60
N TYR A 583 27.22 4.20 6.04
CA TYR A 583 27.90 3.15 6.80
C TYR A 583 29.02 2.50 5.98
N GLU A 584 28.75 2.10 4.74
CA GLU A 584 29.74 1.47 3.86
C GLU A 584 30.93 2.40 3.58
N SER A 585 30.67 3.69 3.38
CA SER A 585 31.69 4.72 3.21
C SER A 585 32.54 4.88 4.48
N THR A 586 31.90 4.87 5.66
CA THR A 586 32.57 5.01 6.97
C THR A 586 33.45 3.80 7.26
N PHE A 587 32.93 2.59 7.05
CA PHE A 587 33.64 1.33 7.20
C PHE A 587 34.87 1.26 6.28
N SER A 588 34.67 1.54 4.98
CA SER A 588 35.77 1.56 3.99
C SER A 588 36.83 2.60 4.35
N SER A 589 36.42 3.76 4.84
CA SER A 589 37.32 4.84 5.27
C SER A 589 38.10 4.50 6.55
N GLN A 590 37.53 3.69 7.47
CA GLN A 590 38.25 3.21 8.66
C GLN A 590 39.34 2.21 8.28
N ILE A 591 39.00 1.21 7.46
CA ILE A 591 39.96 0.21 6.97
C ILE A 591 41.09 0.86 6.17
N ALA A 592 40.75 1.77 5.24
CA ALA A 592 41.76 2.48 4.43
C ALA A 592 42.70 3.32 5.31
N ARG A 593 42.19 3.94 6.39
CA ARG A 593 43.00 4.69 7.35
C ARG A 593 43.98 3.78 8.08
N GLU A 594 43.55 2.61 8.55
CA GLU A 594 44.47 1.68 9.22
C GLU A 594 45.54 1.11 8.28
N PHE A 595 45.19 0.75 7.04
CA PHE A 595 46.21 0.35 6.06
C PHE A 595 47.21 1.47 5.77
N SER A 596 46.75 2.72 5.72
CA SER A 596 47.64 3.88 5.59
C SER A 596 48.54 4.07 6.82
N ALA A 597 48.02 3.82 8.03
CA ALA A 597 48.79 3.87 9.28
C ALA A 597 49.82 2.74 9.39
N LEU A 598 49.50 1.54 8.90
CA LEU A 598 50.43 0.41 8.81
C LEU A 598 51.52 0.68 7.76
N ARG A 599 51.17 1.20 6.59
CA ARG A 599 52.13 1.55 5.53
C ARG A 599 53.07 2.70 5.94
N THR A 600 52.57 3.69 6.69
CA THR A 600 53.43 4.78 7.20
C THR A 600 54.40 4.33 8.28
N LYS A 601 54.01 3.36 9.12
CA LYS A 601 54.87 2.83 10.19
C LYS A 601 55.87 1.76 9.72
N PHE A 602 55.52 0.97 8.71
CA PHE A 602 56.31 -0.21 8.30
C PHE A 602 56.65 -0.23 6.80
N GLY A 603 56.32 0.82 6.04
CA GLY A 603 56.48 0.85 4.58
C GLY A 603 57.92 0.94 4.06
N GLU A 604 58.88 1.25 4.94
CA GLU A 604 60.32 1.24 4.61
C GLU A 604 60.90 -0.18 4.57
N ASP A 605 60.24 -1.16 5.21
CA ASP A 605 60.66 -2.56 5.25
C ASP A 605 59.95 -3.36 4.13
N PRO A 606 60.70 -3.91 3.14
CA PRO A 606 60.10 -4.58 1.98
C PRO A 606 59.33 -5.85 2.34
N SER A 607 59.76 -6.60 3.38
CA SER A 607 59.08 -7.83 3.82
C SER A 607 57.75 -7.51 4.49
N LYS A 608 57.73 -6.53 5.39
CA LYS A 608 56.49 -6.10 6.07
C LYS A 608 55.51 -5.43 5.12
N ARG A 609 56.00 -4.67 4.14
CA ARG A 609 55.16 -4.07 3.09
C ARG A 609 54.47 -5.14 2.24
N ARG A 610 55.17 -6.23 1.92
CA ARG A 610 54.58 -7.37 1.23
C ARG A 610 53.45 -8.00 2.06
N ILE A 611 53.67 -8.24 3.35
CA ILE A 611 52.66 -8.83 4.24
C ILE A 611 51.43 -7.92 4.38
N ILE A 612 51.62 -6.59 4.46
CA ILE A 612 50.51 -5.63 4.52
C ILE A 612 49.67 -5.69 3.23
N ASN A 613 50.32 -5.75 2.06
CA ASN A 613 49.62 -5.88 0.78
C ASN A 613 48.90 -7.23 0.67
N GLU A 614 49.52 -8.33 1.13
CA GLU A 614 48.87 -9.65 1.16
C GLU A 614 47.60 -9.64 2.04
N VAL A 615 47.64 -8.98 3.20
CA VAL A 615 46.47 -8.83 4.08
C VAL A 615 45.37 -7.97 3.42
N GLU A 616 45.74 -6.93 2.69
CA GLU A 616 44.82 -6.08 1.93
C GLU A 616 44.16 -6.84 0.77
N ASP A 617 44.92 -7.67 0.05
CA ASP A 617 44.42 -8.51 -1.04
C ASP A 617 43.51 -9.65 -0.53
N HIS A 618 43.69 -10.10 0.72
CA HIS A 618 42.87 -11.13 1.36
C HIS A 618 41.57 -10.61 1.99
N LEU A 619 41.39 -9.29 2.11
CA LEU A 619 40.22 -8.68 2.77
C LEU A 619 38.91 -8.71 1.95
N PRO A 620 38.89 -8.46 0.62
CA PRO A 620 37.66 -8.37 -0.17
C PRO A 620 36.64 -9.52 -0.01
N PRO A 621 37.03 -10.80 0.09
CA PRO A 621 36.05 -11.88 0.28
C PRO A 621 35.33 -11.84 1.64
N TYR A 622 35.90 -11.18 2.66
CA TYR A 622 35.37 -11.13 4.02
C TYR A 622 34.73 -9.79 4.39
N GLU A 623 34.87 -8.78 3.54
CA GLU A 623 34.41 -7.42 3.80
C GLU A 623 32.90 -7.35 4.10
N ASP A 624 32.08 -7.97 3.25
CA ASP A 624 30.61 -8.02 3.41
C ASP A 624 30.20 -8.77 4.70
N ALA A 625 30.99 -9.76 5.12
CA ALA A 625 30.72 -10.49 6.35
C ALA A 625 31.06 -9.65 7.57
N LEU A 626 32.21 -8.96 7.58
CA LEU A 626 32.65 -8.10 8.67
C LEU A 626 31.67 -6.94 8.94
N LYS A 627 31.02 -6.39 7.90
CA LYS A 627 30.00 -5.33 8.02
C LYS A 627 28.74 -5.76 8.80
N LEU A 628 28.45 -7.05 8.87
CA LEU A 628 27.24 -7.61 9.50
C LEU A 628 27.49 -8.20 10.88
N PHE A 629 28.68 -8.01 11.43
CA PHE A 629 29.01 -8.52 12.76
C PHE A 629 28.25 -7.75 13.83
N PRO A 630 27.71 -8.43 14.86
CA PRO A 630 26.91 -7.77 15.90
C PRO A 630 27.68 -6.67 16.63
N GLU A 631 29.00 -6.81 16.76
CA GLU A 631 29.88 -5.84 17.38
C GLU A 631 29.94 -4.50 16.62
N THR A 632 29.54 -4.48 15.34
CA THR A 632 29.50 -3.26 14.52
C THR A 632 28.23 -2.43 14.71
N GLY A 633 27.19 -2.98 15.36
CA GLY A 633 25.95 -2.26 15.72
C GLY A 633 25.08 -1.81 14.54
N VAL A 634 25.36 -2.24 13.30
CA VAL A 634 24.64 -1.80 12.10
C VAL A 634 23.19 -2.22 12.12
N LEU A 635 22.94 -3.46 12.55
CA LEU A 635 21.59 -3.99 12.61
C LEU A 635 20.73 -3.21 13.62
N ASP A 636 21.30 -2.85 14.77
CA ASP A 636 20.63 -2.02 15.77
C ASP A 636 20.33 -0.62 15.25
N GLN A 637 21.27 0.00 14.52
CA GLN A 637 21.04 1.30 13.88
C GLN A 637 19.92 1.24 12.82
N ILE A 638 19.87 0.18 12.02
CA ILE A 638 18.80 -0.02 11.03
C ILE A 638 17.45 -0.20 11.73
N ILE A 639 17.40 -0.95 12.83
CA ILE A 639 16.18 -1.14 13.63
C ILE A 639 15.73 0.18 14.24
N ASP A 640 16.62 0.92 14.88
CA ASP A 640 16.29 2.19 15.53
C ASP A 640 15.68 3.18 14.54
N GLU A 641 16.20 3.25 13.32
CA GLU A 641 15.65 4.12 12.27
C GLU A 641 14.29 3.61 11.76
N LEU A 642 14.11 2.29 11.62
CA LEU A 642 12.82 1.70 11.28
C LEU A 642 11.79 1.86 12.43
N GLU A 643 12.24 1.90 13.68
CA GLU A 643 11.42 2.13 14.87
C GLU A 643 11.05 3.60 15.05
N LYS A 644 11.93 4.53 14.70
CA LYS A 644 11.60 5.96 14.60
C LYS A 644 10.58 6.22 13.50
N ALA A 645 10.79 5.65 12.30
CA ALA A 645 9.84 5.74 11.20
C ALA A 645 8.46 5.16 11.58
N ALA A 646 8.46 4.08 12.37
CA ALA A 646 7.25 3.48 12.91
C ALA A 646 6.52 4.36 13.94
N ALA A 647 7.25 5.05 14.81
CA ALA A 647 6.70 5.92 15.84
C ALA A 647 6.00 7.15 15.24
N ASP A 648 6.43 7.58 14.05
CA ASP A 648 5.84 8.70 13.30
C ASP A 648 4.53 8.36 12.57
N GLY A 649 4.00 7.13 12.72
CA GLY A 649 2.64 6.76 12.33
C GLY A 649 2.40 6.66 10.82
N ARG A 650 3.44 6.47 10.01
CA ARG A 650 3.35 6.36 8.55
C ARG A 650 3.93 5.02 8.11
N PHE A 651 3.07 4.03 7.96
CA PHE A 651 3.46 2.70 7.49
C PHE A 651 2.74 2.36 6.19
N GLU A 652 3.49 1.94 5.18
CA GLU A 652 2.97 1.09 4.09
C GLU A 652 3.07 -0.39 4.52
N ASP A 653 2.14 -1.25 4.07
CA ASP A 653 2.02 -2.66 4.49
C ASP A 653 3.33 -3.47 4.32
N ASP A 654 4.16 -3.10 3.36
CA ASP A 654 5.44 -3.77 3.06
C ASP A 654 6.55 -3.41 4.08
N GLU A 655 6.51 -2.21 4.67
CA GLU A 655 7.46 -1.76 5.70
C GLU A 655 7.19 -2.43 7.06
N GLN A 656 5.93 -2.77 7.34
CA GLN A 656 5.58 -3.56 8.53
C GLN A 656 6.09 -5.00 8.42
N ILE A 657 6.08 -5.60 7.22
CA ILE A 657 6.63 -6.93 6.99
C ILE A 657 8.15 -6.89 7.20
N LEU A 658 8.84 -5.91 6.61
CA LEU A 658 10.28 -5.75 6.78
C LEU A 658 10.66 -5.49 8.24
N LYS A 659 9.94 -4.61 8.94
CA LYS A 659 10.16 -4.32 10.36
C LYS A 659 9.89 -5.53 11.26
N THR A 660 8.77 -6.23 11.06
CA THR A 660 8.43 -7.41 11.87
C THR A 660 9.46 -8.51 11.67
N GLU A 661 9.93 -8.70 10.44
CA GLU A 661 10.97 -9.68 10.13
C GLU A 661 12.36 -9.23 10.63
N LEU A 662 12.73 -7.94 10.59
CA LEU A 662 13.99 -7.44 11.16
C LEU A 662 14.01 -7.49 12.69
N ASN A 663 12.93 -7.09 13.37
CA ASN A 663 12.81 -7.20 14.83
C ASN A 663 12.79 -8.66 15.27
N ARG A 664 12.16 -9.54 14.48
CA ARG A 664 12.23 -10.98 14.68
C ARG A 664 13.63 -11.53 14.43
N LEU A 665 14.33 -11.08 13.39
CA LEU A 665 15.71 -11.46 13.09
C LEU A 665 16.67 -11.01 14.18
N VAL A 666 16.48 -9.84 14.78
CA VAL A 666 17.33 -9.35 15.86
C VAL A 666 17.00 -9.99 17.20
N SER A 667 15.73 -10.30 17.46
CA SER A 667 15.34 -11.15 18.59
C SER A 667 15.89 -12.58 18.41
N GLU A 668 15.85 -13.11 17.19
CA GLU A 668 16.44 -14.40 16.82
C GLU A 668 17.98 -14.32 16.82
N LEU A 669 18.64 -13.22 16.46
CA LEU A 669 20.10 -13.02 16.54
C LEU A 669 20.58 -12.81 17.99
N ALA A 670 19.73 -12.25 18.85
CA ALA A 670 19.98 -12.12 20.28
C ALA A 670 19.81 -13.46 21.01
N GLU A 671 18.96 -14.36 20.51
CA GLU A 671 18.74 -15.72 21.05
C GLU A 671 19.59 -16.82 20.36
N LEU A 672 19.97 -16.64 19.09
CA LEU A 672 20.80 -17.57 18.33
C LEU A 672 22.28 -17.19 18.41
N ASP A 673 23.00 -18.06 19.11
CA ASP A 673 24.45 -18.18 19.12
C ASP A 673 25.09 -17.81 17.74
N PRO A 674 25.80 -16.66 17.64
CA PRO A 674 26.33 -16.12 16.38
C PRO A 674 27.37 -17.04 15.70
N VAL A 675 27.76 -18.11 16.38
CA VAL A 675 28.68 -19.15 15.90
C VAL A 675 27.99 -20.17 14.96
N ARG A 676 26.66 -20.31 14.97
CA ARG A 676 25.97 -21.34 14.16
C ARG A 676 25.56 -20.86 12.76
N ALA A 677 26.20 -21.42 11.73
CA ALA A 677 25.89 -21.18 10.31
C ALA A 677 24.42 -21.43 9.90
N ARG A 678 23.67 -22.26 10.63
CA ARG A 678 22.25 -22.56 10.31
C ARG A 678 21.34 -21.33 10.46
N SER A 679 21.64 -20.43 11.39
CA SER A 679 20.88 -19.21 11.64
C SER A 679 20.93 -18.28 10.43
N TRP A 680 22.11 -18.17 9.82
CA TRP A 680 22.37 -17.32 8.67
C TRP A 680 21.81 -17.86 7.36
N ILE A 681 21.76 -19.19 7.20
CA ILE A 681 21.11 -19.85 6.04
C ILE A 681 19.60 -19.61 6.06
N GLU A 682 18.97 -19.66 7.24
CA GLU A 682 17.54 -19.38 7.38
C GLU A 682 17.23 -17.89 7.13
N LEU A 683 18.10 -16.99 7.56
CA LEU A 683 18.03 -15.55 7.25
C LEU A 683 18.14 -15.30 5.74
N GLN A 684 19.07 -15.96 5.05
CA GLN A 684 19.19 -15.90 3.59
C GLN A 684 17.91 -16.37 2.88
N ARG A 685 17.35 -17.51 3.31
CA ARG A 685 16.11 -18.06 2.73
C ARG A 685 14.95 -17.07 2.85
N ARG A 686 14.81 -16.44 4.02
CA ARG A 686 13.72 -15.50 4.30
C ARG A 686 13.88 -14.15 3.60
N LEU A 687 15.10 -13.59 3.54
CA LEU A 687 15.37 -12.40 2.72
C LEU A 687 15.11 -12.65 1.23
N GLY A 688 15.41 -13.87 0.75
CA GLY A 688 15.04 -14.32 -0.59
C GLY A 688 13.52 -14.39 -0.79
N ASP A 689 12.78 -14.91 0.19
CA ASP A 689 11.31 -14.98 0.17
C ASP A 689 10.67 -13.58 0.16
N ILE A 690 11.25 -12.60 0.88
CA ILE A 690 10.81 -11.19 0.87
C ILE A 690 11.07 -10.55 -0.51
N GLN A 691 12.26 -10.78 -1.09
CA GLN A 691 12.58 -10.28 -2.43
C GLN A 691 11.62 -10.82 -3.50
N GLN A 692 11.17 -12.08 -3.38
CA GLN A 692 10.19 -12.70 -4.28
C GLN A 692 8.76 -12.18 -4.09
N ARG A 693 8.40 -11.72 -2.89
CA ARG A 693 7.08 -11.11 -2.62
C ARG A 693 6.98 -9.67 -3.13
N VAL A 694 8.09 -8.94 -3.14
CA VAL A 694 8.16 -7.52 -3.55
C VAL A 694 8.43 -7.35 -5.06
N VAL A 695 9.03 -8.35 -5.71
CA VAL A 695 9.20 -8.39 -7.17
C VAL A 695 8.47 -9.61 -7.72
N PRO A 696 7.28 -9.49 -8.33
CA PRO A 696 6.72 -10.62 -9.06
C PRO A 696 7.72 -11.01 -10.18
N PRO A 697 7.96 -12.30 -10.41
CA PRO A 697 8.83 -12.73 -11.51
C PRO A 697 8.29 -12.11 -12.79
N ALA A 698 9.19 -11.54 -13.59
CA ALA A 698 8.86 -11.05 -14.92
C ALA A 698 8.10 -12.17 -15.65
N GLN A 699 6.81 -11.96 -15.89
CA GLN A 699 6.01 -12.87 -16.69
C GLN A 699 6.67 -12.89 -18.07
N GLU A 700 7.37 -13.99 -18.36
CA GLU A 700 7.61 -14.42 -19.74
C GLU A 700 6.29 -14.28 -20.49
N ALA A 701 6.34 -13.53 -21.58
CA ALA A 701 5.21 -13.27 -22.45
C ALA A 701 4.58 -14.60 -22.87
N ARG A 702 3.49 -14.98 -22.19
CA ARG A 702 2.54 -15.97 -22.72
C ARG A 702 1.88 -15.34 -23.93
N ALA A 703 2.07 -15.98 -25.08
CA ALA A 703 1.30 -15.73 -26.28
C ALA A 703 -0.21 -15.70 -25.94
N PRO A 704 -1.00 -14.78 -26.51
CA PRO A 704 -2.43 -14.75 -26.25
C PRO A 704 -3.12 -15.91 -26.98
N ASP A 705 -3.41 -16.99 -26.25
CA ASP A 705 -4.45 -17.95 -26.61
C ASP A 705 -5.81 -17.26 -26.44
N ASN A 706 -6.28 -16.60 -27.51
CA ASN A 706 -7.66 -16.20 -27.69
C ASN A 706 -8.20 -16.82 -28.99
N VAL A 707 -8.40 -18.13 -28.99
CA VAL A 707 -9.39 -18.77 -29.87
C VAL A 707 -10.74 -18.64 -29.17
N VAL A 708 -11.43 -17.53 -29.44
CA VAL A 708 -12.86 -17.42 -29.13
C VAL A 708 -13.61 -18.24 -30.18
N ALA A 709 -14.22 -19.33 -29.72
CA ALA A 709 -15.17 -20.12 -30.48
C ALA A 709 -16.31 -19.25 -31.00
N ILE A 710 -16.39 -19.12 -32.32
CA ILE A 710 -17.55 -18.58 -33.02
C ILE A 710 -18.67 -19.63 -32.88
N LYS A 711 -19.68 -19.31 -32.06
CA LYS A 711 -20.95 -20.05 -32.04
C LYS A 711 -21.71 -19.68 -33.31
N ASP A 712 -21.74 -20.60 -34.26
CA ASP A 712 -22.71 -20.63 -35.34
C ASP A 712 -24.13 -20.69 -34.76
N ASN A 713 -24.93 -19.68 -35.06
CA ASN A 713 -26.38 -19.73 -34.93
C ASN A 713 -26.98 -18.82 -35.99
N ASN A 714 -27.11 -19.35 -37.21
CA ASN A 714 -27.97 -18.74 -38.22
C ASN A 714 -28.71 -19.84 -38.97
N ASP A 715 -29.82 -20.27 -38.37
CA ASP A 715 -30.75 -21.23 -38.91
C ASP A 715 -32.09 -20.53 -39.13
N LYS A 716 -32.36 -20.10 -40.38
CA LYS A 716 -33.68 -20.03 -41.05
C LYS A 716 -33.59 -19.38 -42.45
N PRO A 717 -34.53 -19.68 -43.37
CA PRO A 717 -34.18 -20.28 -44.64
C PRO A 717 -34.32 -19.35 -45.85
N ARG A 718 -33.54 -19.67 -46.89
CA ARG A 718 -33.67 -19.14 -48.25
C ARG A 718 -35.07 -19.44 -48.80
N ARG A 719 -35.79 -18.38 -49.17
CA ARG A 719 -36.82 -18.43 -50.23
C ARG A 719 -36.14 -18.19 -51.57
N SER A 720 -36.35 -19.14 -52.47
CA SER A 720 -36.12 -19.08 -53.91
C SER A 720 -37.04 -18.05 -54.59
N ALA A 721 -36.51 -17.31 -55.58
CA ALA A 721 -37.09 -17.12 -56.92
C ALA A 721 -36.37 -15.96 -57.64
N GLY A 722 -35.94 -16.19 -58.89
CA GLY A 722 -35.39 -15.19 -59.80
C GLY A 722 -34.15 -15.68 -60.50
#